data_AF-A0A358KK94-F1
#
_entry.id   AF-A0A358KK94-F1
#
_cell.length_a   1.000
_cell.length_b   1.000
_cell.length_c   1.000
_cell.angle_alpha   90.00
_cell.angle_beta   90.00
_cell.angle_gamma   90.00
#
_symmetry.space_group_name_H-M   'P 1'
#
loop_
_entity.id
_entity.type
_entity.pdbx_description
1 polymer ?
#
loop_
_entity_poly.entity_id
_entity_poly.type
_entity_poly.pdbx_seq_one_letter_code
_entity_poly.pdbx_strand_id
1 'polypeptide(L)'
;MQGESSVEIYDLLVRGEKEMTFVPRKGLEVDLSPHLTNARQRLEDLPKWPGKGVVDKDLAAHLKTVGNSIGKVLNAVMSLPPRVEEAIDRAVTEDNEAAGRQLLNEVEFAIHQAEGVRNRVERGREILKKPLAQEKVQILSASLEHEIDTLAREHLARVEDAAAGGALRKEWLKPLSEGELRDTRLQTNDTDRRLQRRLLNTERSARTYIEERGVNVLYLALGMLHWRDAEDPKRELKAPLLLVPVKLQRAAVRERYKLSYTGDHIEENLSLAFKLKQDFAAELPPFPEIEDMDPKVYFEAVRQAVSGLQNWEVQDDEIYLGFFSFTKLMMYRDLDCAGWPKEEQPTEHPLLKAVLADGFNEAGSAYEDETLLDDHLPPEESHQVVDADGSQLTAILDVKDGRNMVIQGPPGTGKSQTITNLVAQALGQGKRVLFVAEKMAALEVVKRRLDTVGLGDACLEVHSHNANKKGLVDELKRTLGQGRVIEQAGAQSDMELLGSIRGKLNQYASAVNEPLAQTGYSAYEIFGELIHQQRQLKEVADQPRLQSMVDALSDLGTILNCTRAQLEERTVAVGRLESHLATHGKPVAHPYHGAGVTLLMPSDRDRLIDELPRTLKSVHALTDAVGALRDRLGFGGQANWSDAQRLAAMARYAEEAPDLRGIHLRSRSWEEDIPVLDELLETGRDHSAVKAQHETTLIPEAWGRDVLIARSALVEHGEKWYKFIIGDYRRARTEIRALCKAGQAPKEPTELLKLTDAIMSEARLKKEIEEKQP
;
A
#
# COMPACT_ATOMS: atom_id res chain seq x y z
N MET A 1 -23.92 58.81 -4.69
CA MET A 1 -24.48 57.44 -4.65
C MET A 1 -24.02 56.81 -3.34
N GLN A 2 -24.93 56.43 -2.43
CA GLN A 2 -24.52 55.70 -1.22
C GLN A 2 -24.22 54.24 -1.60
N GLY A 3 -22.96 53.84 -1.49
CA GLY A 3 -22.51 52.45 -1.50
C GLY A 3 -22.47 51.89 -0.08
N GLU A 4 -22.06 50.64 0.07
CA GLU A 4 -21.87 50.02 1.39
C GLU A 4 -20.76 50.72 2.16
N SER A 5 -20.94 50.92 3.47
CA SER A 5 -19.93 51.59 4.28
C SER A 5 -18.92 50.62 4.88
N SER A 6 -17.63 50.97 4.81
CA SER A 6 -16.57 50.18 5.46
C SER A 6 -16.80 50.04 6.97
N VAL A 7 -17.36 51.07 7.62
CA VAL A 7 -17.65 51.08 9.06
C VAL A 7 -18.78 50.09 9.38
N GLU A 8 -19.88 50.14 8.62
CA GLU A 8 -21.03 49.26 8.85
C GLU A 8 -20.66 47.79 8.58
N ILE A 9 -19.87 47.52 7.54
CA ILE A 9 -19.35 46.17 7.26
C ILE A 9 -18.45 45.69 8.39
N TYR A 10 -17.54 46.52 8.88
CA TYR A 10 -16.67 46.19 10.00
C TYR A 10 -17.48 45.83 11.26
N ASP A 11 -18.46 46.67 11.61
CA ASP A 11 -19.32 46.43 12.77
C ASP A 11 -20.15 45.15 12.66
N LEU A 12 -20.67 44.83 11.46
CA LEU A 12 -21.45 43.61 11.25
C LEU A 12 -20.58 42.34 11.23
N LEU A 13 -19.47 42.37 10.49
CA LEU A 13 -18.63 41.21 10.21
C LEU A 13 -17.66 40.90 11.37
N VAL A 14 -17.04 41.94 11.95
CA VAL A 14 -16.00 41.80 12.99
C VAL A 14 -16.63 41.87 14.38
N ARG A 15 -17.28 42.99 14.74
CA ARG A 15 -17.85 43.16 16.10
C ARG A 15 -19.10 42.32 16.33
N GLY A 16 -19.93 42.17 15.30
CA GLY A 16 -21.17 41.39 15.34
C GLY A 16 -20.99 39.91 14.99
N GLU A 17 -19.79 39.51 14.54
CA GLU A 17 -19.45 38.15 14.07
C GLU A 17 -20.49 37.56 13.08
N LYS A 18 -21.14 38.41 12.28
CA LYS A 18 -22.19 37.97 11.34
C LYS A 18 -21.58 37.47 10.04
N GLU A 19 -22.06 36.32 9.58
CA GLU A 19 -21.78 35.84 8.22
C GLU A 19 -22.48 36.73 7.18
N MET A 20 -21.72 37.14 6.17
CA MET A 20 -22.23 37.93 5.05
C MET A 20 -22.33 37.08 3.77
N THR A 21 -23.24 37.43 2.87
CA THR A 21 -23.43 36.74 1.58
C THR A 21 -23.29 37.72 0.44
N PHE A 22 -22.82 37.26 -0.72
CA PHE A 22 -22.73 38.11 -1.90
C PHE A 22 -24.02 38.05 -2.72
N VAL A 23 -24.50 39.20 -3.16
CA VAL A 23 -25.65 39.31 -4.06
C VAL A 23 -25.33 40.22 -5.24
N PRO A 24 -25.81 39.89 -6.45
CA PRO A 24 -25.79 40.82 -7.57
C PRO A 24 -26.65 42.04 -7.23
N ARG A 25 -26.12 43.23 -7.43
CA ARG A 25 -26.89 44.46 -7.27
C ARG A 25 -27.93 44.55 -8.38
N LYS A 26 -29.17 44.89 -8.03
CA LYS A 26 -30.29 45.00 -8.99
C LYS A 26 -30.09 46.24 -9.87
N GLY A 27 -29.93 46.04 -11.18
CA GLY A 27 -29.95 47.09 -12.21
C GLY A 27 -31.12 46.92 -13.19
N LEU A 28 -31.15 47.75 -14.24
CA LEU A 28 -32.02 47.52 -15.40
C LEU A 28 -31.59 46.21 -16.10
N GLU A 29 -32.32 45.13 -15.87
CA GLU A 29 -32.10 43.85 -16.57
C GLU A 29 -32.53 43.98 -18.04
N VAL A 30 -31.57 43.99 -18.95
CA VAL A 30 -31.79 43.72 -20.38
C VAL A 30 -31.15 42.38 -20.68
N ASP A 31 -31.92 41.30 -20.55
CA ASP A 31 -31.41 39.96 -20.85
C ASP A 31 -31.30 39.75 -22.36
N LEU A 32 -30.20 40.24 -22.93
CA LEU A 32 -29.81 40.00 -24.33
C LEU A 32 -29.05 38.66 -24.48
N SER A 33 -28.66 38.04 -23.37
CA SER A 33 -27.75 36.88 -23.31
C SER A 33 -28.21 35.69 -24.16
N PRO A 34 -29.49 35.24 -24.12
CA PRO A 34 -29.92 34.07 -24.89
C PRO A 34 -29.81 34.29 -26.40
N HIS A 35 -29.96 35.52 -26.88
CA HIS A 35 -29.93 35.81 -28.31
C HIS A 35 -28.50 36.06 -28.80
N LEU A 36 -27.69 36.77 -28.02
CA LEU A 36 -26.28 37.06 -28.33
C LEU A 36 -25.39 35.83 -28.19
N THR A 37 -25.50 35.08 -27.09
CA THR A 37 -24.70 33.86 -26.90
C THR A 37 -25.01 32.82 -27.97
N ASN A 38 -26.29 32.64 -28.34
CA ASN A 38 -26.67 31.76 -29.45
C ASN A 38 -26.18 32.26 -30.82
N ALA A 39 -26.13 33.58 -31.03
CA ALA A 39 -25.63 34.16 -32.28
C ALA A 39 -24.12 33.96 -32.42
N ARG A 40 -23.34 34.25 -31.37
CA ARG A 40 -21.89 34.05 -31.36
C ARG A 40 -21.52 32.58 -31.50
N GLN A 41 -22.15 31.70 -30.71
CA GLN A 41 -21.88 30.27 -30.74
C GLN A 41 -22.17 29.65 -32.13
N ARG A 42 -23.16 30.17 -32.87
CA ARG A 42 -23.42 29.74 -34.27
C ARG A 42 -22.31 30.08 -35.25
N LEU A 43 -21.49 31.09 -34.98
CA LEU A 43 -20.31 31.40 -35.79
C LEU A 43 -19.10 30.58 -35.34
N GLU A 44 -18.94 30.36 -34.04
CA GLU A 44 -17.87 29.51 -33.48
C GLU A 44 -18.06 28.02 -33.89
N ASP A 45 -19.32 27.55 -34.00
CA ASP A 45 -19.69 26.20 -34.40
C ASP A 45 -19.73 26.00 -35.93
N LEU A 46 -19.22 26.96 -36.73
CA LEU A 46 -19.15 26.79 -38.17
C LEU A 46 -18.25 25.59 -38.53
N PRO A 47 -18.56 24.87 -39.63
CA PRO A 47 -17.69 23.80 -40.11
C PRO A 47 -16.28 24.34 -40.35
N LYS A 48 -15.25 23.52 -40.08
CA LYS A 48 -13.85 23.91 -40.29
C LYS A 48 -13.65 24.50 -41.69
N TRP A 49 -13.03 25.68 -41.74
CA TRP A 49 -12.78 26.38 -43.00
C TRP A 49 -11.89 25.51 -43.91
N PRO A 50 -12.18 25.43 -45.21
CA PRO A 50 -11.52 24.45 -46.07
C PRO A 50 -10.07 24.92 -46.38
N GLY A 51 -9.12 23.98 -46.32
CA GLY A 51 -7.67 24.26 -46.27
C GLY A 51 -7.00 24.67 -47.59
N LYS A 52 -5.66 24.65 -47.64
CA LYS A 52 -4.91 24.97 -48.88
C LYS A 52 -5.23 23.96 -49.99
N GLY A 53 -5.61 24.44 -51.17
CA GLY A 53 -5.92 23.62 -52.34
C GLY A 53 -7.40 23.49 -52.71
N VAL A 54 -8.30 24.19 -52.01
CA VAL A 54 -9.76 24.16 -52.25
C VAL A 54 -10.13 24.56 -53.67
N VAL A 55 -11.08 23.82 -54.24
CA VAL A 55 -11.64 24.03 -55.58
C VAL A 55 -12.97 24.78 -55.47
N ASP A 56 -13.31 25.57 -56.49
CA ASP A 56 -14.43 26.52 -56.51
C ASP A 56 -15.77 25.92 -56.04
N LYS A 57 -16.05 24.68 -56.45
CA LYS A 57 -17.30 23.98 -56.10
C LYS A 57 -17.40 23.67 -54.60
N ASP A 58 -16.29 23.29 -53.98
CA ASP A 58 -16.25 22.94 -52.56
C ASP A 58 -16.37 24.19 -51.70
N LEU A 59 -15.70 25.29 -52.10
CA LEU A 59 -15.87 26.58 -51.45
C LEU A 59 -17.30 27.11 -51.59
N ALA A 60 -17.92 27.00 -52.77
CA ALA A 60 -19.30 27.45 -52.99
C ALA A 60 -20.32 26.68 -52.13
N ALA A 61 -20.11 25.37 -51.94
CA ALA A 61 -20.92 24.54 -51.05
C ALA A 61 -20.72 24.92 -49.58
N HIS A 62 -19.47 25.18 -49.17
CA HIS A 62 -19.14 25.64 -47.83
C HIS A 62 -19.79 26.99 -47.52
N LEU A 63 -19.65 27.97 -48.43
CA LEU A 63 -20.26 29.30 -48.29
C LEU A 63 -21.79 29.27 -48.24
N LYS A 64 -22.44 28.25 -48.81
CA LYS A 64 -23.90 28.05 -48.65
C LYS A 64 -24.27 27.75 -47.19
N THR A 65 -23.51 26.88 -46.53
CA THR A 65 -23.71 26.55 -45.11
C THR A 65 -23.41 27.76 -44.21
N VAL A 66 -22.31 28.44 -44.48
CA VAL A 66 -21.91 29.67 -43.78
C VAL A 66 -22.98 30.76 -43.93
N GLY A 67 -23.50 30.99 -45.15
CA GLY A 67 -24.55 31.97 -45.40
C GLY A 67 -25.84 31.69 -44.62
N ASN A 68 -26.22 30.42 -44.46
CA ASN A 68 -27.39 30.04 -43.64
C ASN A 68 -27.17 30.34 -42.15
N SER A 69 -25.96 30.09 -41.62
CA SER A 69 -25.61 30.41 -40.24
C SER A 69 -25.56 31.92 -40.01
N ILE A 70 -24.99 32.70 -40.94
CA ILE A 70 -24.96 34.16 -40.85
C ILE A 70 -26.37 34.75 -40.92
N GLY A 71 -27.25 34.25 -41.79
CA GLY A 71 -28.66 34.70 -41.81
C GLY A 71 -29.37 34.47 -40.48
N LYS A 72 -29.06 33.35 -39.81
CA LYS A 72 -29.54 33.04 -38.46
C LYS A 72 -28.97 33.97 -37.38
N VAL A 73 -27.72 34.38 -37.52
CA VAL A 73 -27.06 35.36 -36.63
C VAL A 73 -27.68 36.73 -36.82
N LEU A 74 -27.84 37.18 -38.06
CA LEU A 74 -28.46 38.47 -38.39
C LEU A 74 -29.87 38.57 -37.80
N ASN A 75 -30.70 37.53 -37.94
CA ASN A 75 -32.04 37.50 -37.34
C ASN A 75 -32.01 37.63 -35.80
N ALA A 76 -31.01 37.03 -35.14
CA ALA A 76 -30.86 37.11 -33.70
C ALA A 76 -30.46 38.54 -33.27
N VAL A 77 -29.49 39.16 -33.95
CA VAL A 77 -29.03 40.52 -33.64
C VAL A 77 -30.10 41.57 -33.97
N MET A 78 -30.82 41.42 -35.10
CA MET A 78 -31.95 42.30 -35.47
C MET A 78 -33.11 42.26 -34.47
N SER A 79 -33.20 41.24 -33.62
CA SER A 79 -34.23 41.16 -32.57
C SER A 79 -33.87 41.92 -31.29
N LEU A 80 -32.65 42.47 -31.20
CA LEU A 80 -32.13 43.15 -30.00
C LEU A 80 -32.54 44.63 -29.89
N PRO A 81 -32.59 45.46 -30.95
CA PRO A 81 -32.92 46.89 -30.81
C PRO A 81 -34.21 47.19 -30.05
N PRO A 82 -35.36 46.52 -30.34
CA PRO A 82 -36.60 46.79 -29.60
C PRO A 82 -36.49 46.49 -28.09
N ARG A 83 -35.62 45.55 -27.70
CA ARG A 83 -35.40 45.17 -26.29
C ARG A 83 -34.51 46.18 -25.57
N VAL A 84 -33.54 46.76 -26.28
CA VAL A 84 -32.68 47.82 -25.76
C VAL A 84 -33.48 49.12 -25.64
N GLU A 85 -34.32 49.44 -26.62
CA GLU A 85 -35.25 50.59 -26.57
C GLU A 85 -36.23 50.48 -25.39
N GLU A 86 -36.86 49.32 -25.18
CA GLU A 86 -37.73 49.10 -24.02
C GLU A 86 -36.99 49.29 -22.68
N ALA A 87 -35.69 49.00 -22.65
CA ALA A 87 -34.87 49.23 -21.47
C ALA A 87 -34.49 50.71 -21.29
N ILE A 88 -34.19 51.42 -22.37
CA ILE A 88 -33.96 52.87 -22.36
C ILE A 88 -35.22 53.58 -21.83
N ASP A 89 -36.41 53.19 -22.28
CA ASP A 89 -37.68 53.78 -21.84
C ASP A 89 -37.98 53.55 -20.34
N ARG A 90 -37.38 52.50 -19.75
CA ARG A 90 -37.49 52.18 -18.32
C ARG A 90 -36.36 52.79 -17.49
N ALA A 91 -35.43 53.52 -18.11
CA ALA A 91 -34.29 54.13 -17.42
C ALA A 91 -34.75 55.18 -16.41
N VAL A 92 -34.13 55.16 -15.21
CA VAL A 92 -34.50 56.04 -14.08
C VAL A 92 -33.54 57.24 -13.93
N THR A 93 -32.40 57.22 -14.63
CA THR A 93 -31.36 58.25 -14.56
C THR A 93 -30.85 58.61 -15.96
N GLU A 94 -30.38 59.85 -16.15
CA GLU A 94 -29.80 60.32 -17.42
C GLU A 94 -28.60 59.46 -17.85
N ASP A 95 -27.78 59.00 -16.90
CA ASP A 95 -26.65 58.13 -17.19
C ASP A 95 -27.09 56.76 -17.74
N ASN A 96 -28.24 56.25 -17.28
CA ASN A 96 -28.82 54.99 -17.78
C ASN A 96 -29.37 55.10 -19.18
N GLU A 97 -29.98 56.25 -19.47
CA GLU A 97 -30.44 56.57 -20.81
C GLU A 97 -29.24 56.69 -21.78
N ALA A 98 -28.18 57.41 -21.37
CA ALA A 98 -26.97 57.61 -22.18
C ALA A 98 -26.26 56.29 -22.49
N ALA A 99 -26.13 55.44 -21.49
CA ALA A 99 -25.52 54.14 -21.63
C ALA A 99 -26.41 53.14 -22.39
N GLY A 100 -27.73 53.24 -22.26
CA GLY A 100 -28.67 52.43 -23.05
C GLY A 100 -28.58 52.79 -24.53
N ARG A 101 -28.48 54.09 -24.84
CA ARG A 101 -28.20 54.59 -26.20
C ARG A 101 -26.85 54.10 -26.73
N GLN A 102 -25.82 54.03 -25.89
CA GLN A 102 -24.52 53.49 -26.29
C GLN A 102 -24.59 51.99 -26.64
N LEU A 103 -25.31 51.19 -25.84
CA LEU A 103 -25.57 49.78 -26.16
C LEU A 103 -26.37 49.63 -27.46
N LEU A 104 -27.37 50.49 -27.68
CA LEU A 104 -28.15 50.49 -28.92
C LEU A 104 -27.25 50.77 -30.14
N ASN A 105 -26.34 51.73 -30.05
CA ASN A 105 -25.37 52.02 -31.12
C ASN A 105 -24.46 50.82 -31.43
N GLU A 106 -23.96 50.11 -30.40
CA GLU A 106 -23.14 48.91 -30.61
C GLU A 106 -23.94 47.76 -31.25
N VAL A 107 -25.21 47.59 -30.84
CA VAL A 107 -26.13 46.61 -31.45
C VAL A 107 -26.39 46.96 -32.93
N GLU A 108 -26.70 48.21 -33.24
CA GLU A 108 -26.91 48.68 -34.62
C GLU A 108 -25.67 48.51 -35.48
N PHE A 109 -24.50 48.82 -34.93
CA PHE A 109 -23.22 48.59 -35.60
C PHE A 109 -23.00 47.10 -35.89
N ALA A 110 -23.27 46.21 -34.94
CA ALA A 110 -23.16 44.77 -35.15
C ALA A 110 -24.18 44.23 -36.19
N ILE A 111 -25.40 44.78 -36.25
CA ILE A 111 -26.37 44.48 -37.32
C ILE A 111 -25.75 44.83 -38.67
N HIS A 112 -25.25 46.06 -38.82
CA HIS A 112 -24.64 46.52 -40.07
C HIS A 112 -23.44 45.64 -40.48
N GLN A 113 -22.59 45.24 -39.54
CA GLN A 113 -21.47 44.32 -39.83
C GLN A 113 -21.97 42.93 -40.25
N ALA A 114 -22.97 42.37 -39.56
CA ALA A 114 -23.55 41.07 -39.91
C ALA A 114 -24.19 41.08 -41.31
N GLU A 115 -24.88 42.17 -41.69
CA GLU A 115 -25.41 42.37 -43.04
C GLU A 115 -24.28 42.48 -44.09
N GLY A 116 -23.21 43.22 -43.76
CA GLY A 116 -22.03 43.35 -44.58
C GLY A 116 -21.40 42.00 -44.92
N VAL A 117 -21.11 41.20 -43.89
CA VAL A 117 -20.53 39.85 -44.05
C VAL A 117 -21.48 38.93 -44.82
N ARG A 118 -22.78 38.96 -44.54
CA ARG A 118 -23.79 38.19 -45.30
C ARG A 118 -23.74 38.52 -46.79
N ASN A 119 -23.75 39.80 -47.13
CA ASN A 119 -23.71 40.28 -48.51
C ASN A 119 -22.39 39.92 -49.22
N ARG A 120 -21.27 39.86 -48.49
CA ARG A 120 -19.99 39.40 -49.05
C ARG A 120 -19.97 37.90 -49.29
N VAL A 121 -20.51 37.10 -48.37
CA VAL A 121 -20.65 35.64 -48.53
C VAL A 121 -21.56 35.31 -49.70
N GLU A 122 -22.70 36.00 -49.86
CA GLU A 122 -23.60 35.83 -51.01
C GLU A 122 -22.91 36.22 -52.34
N ARG A 123 -22.20 37.36 -52.37
CA ARG A 123 -21.39 37.76 -53.54
C ARG A 123 -20.27 36.77 -53.87
N GLY A 124 -19.58 36.26 -52.85
CA GLY A 124 -18.56 35.23 -53.01
C GLY A 124 -19.11 33.97 -53.68
N ARG A 125 -20.33 33.55 -53.29
CA ARG A 125 -21.03 32.42 -53.93
C ARG A 125 -21.39 32.70 -55.39
N GLU A 126 -21.81 33.93 -55.72
CA GLU A 126 -22.09 34.33 -57.10
C GLU A 126 -20.82 34.35 -57.96
N ILE A 127 -19.70 34.85 -57.42
CA ILE A 127 -18.39 34.86 -58.08
C ILE A 127 -17.95 33.43 -58.42
N LEU A 128 -18.13 32.49 -57.49
CA LEU A 128 -17.76 31.07 -57.64
C LEU A 128 -18.67 30.28 -58.60
N LYS A 129 -19.73 30.88 -59.17
CA LYS A 129 -20.48 30.23 -60.27
C LYS A 129 -19.69 30.17 -61.58
N LYS A 130 -18.64 30.99 -61.71
CA LYS A 130 -17.72 30.96 -62.85
C LYS A 130 -16.39 30.34 -62.39
N PRO A 131 -15.70 29.56 -63.26
CA PRO A 131 -14.41 28.98 -62.91
C PRO A 131 -13.38 30.08 -62.66
N LEU A 132 -12.68 29.99 -61.53
CA LEU A 132 -11.62 30.91 -61.11
C LEU A 132 -10.27 30.18 -61.04
N ALA A 133 -9.20 30.94 -61.18
CA ALA A 133 -7.87 30.41 -60.90
C ALA A 133 -7.75 30.07 -59.41
N GLN A 134 -7.10 28.95 -59.08
CA GLN A 134 -7.00 28.42 -57.72
C GLN A 134 -6.45 29.44 -56.70
N GLU A 135 -5.52 30.30 -57.12
CA GLU A 135 -4.98 31.39 -56.30
C GLU A 135 -6.06 32.40 -55.87
N LYS A 136 -6.97 32.77 -56.79
CA LYS A 136 -8.07 33.70 -56.50
C LYS A 136 -9.11 33.09 -55.54
N VAL A 137 -9.30 31.77 -55.63
CA VAL A 137 -10.21 31.02 -54.75
C VAL A 137 -9.67 31.01 -53.32
N GLN A 138 -8.36 30.83 -53.17
CA GLN A 138 -7.69 30.89 -51.86
C GLN A 138 -7.76 32.29 -51.24
N ILE A 139 -7.52 33.35 -52.02
CA ILE A 139 -7.61 34.74 -51.54
C ILE A 139 -9.05 35.05 -51.09
N LEU A 140 -10.05 34.66 -51.89
CA LEU A 140 -11.46 34.86 -51.54
C LEU A 140 -11.84 34.09 -50.26
N SER A 141 -11.37 32.84 -50.13
CA SER A 141 -11.60 32.00 -48.96
C SER A 141 -11.04 32.63 -47.68
N ALA A 142 -9.76 33.04 -47.69
CA ALA A 142 -9.11 33.62 -46.53
C ALA A 142 -9.70 34.98 -46.13
N SER A 143 -10.10 35.81 -47.11
CA SER A 143 -10.76 37.10 -46.81
C SER A 143 -12.12 36.91 -46.14
N LEU A 144 -12.90 35.92 -46.57
CA LEU A 144 -14.22 35.64 -45.98
C LEU A 144 -14.09 35.00 -44.59
N GLU A 145 -13.09 34.13 -44.39
CA GLU A 145 -12.78 33.57 -43.07
C GLU A 145 -12.46 34.68 -42.06
N HIS A 146 -11.59 35.61 -42.44
CA HIS A 146 -11.21 36.73 -41.60
C HIS A 146 -12.41 37.61 -41.22
N GLU A 147 -13.28 37.96 -42.17
CA GLU A 147 -14.47 38.77 -41.89
C GLU A 147 -15.45 38.11 -40.91
N ILE A 148 -15.60 36.78 -41.00
CA ILE A 148 -16.48 36.03 -40.09
C ILE A 148 -15.86 35.95 -38.69
N ASP A 149 -14.56 35.73 -38.60
CA ASP A 149 -13.85 35.72 -37.33
C ASP A 149 -13.92 37.09 -36.65
N THR A 150 -13.74 38.19 -37.40
CA THR A 150 -13.92 39.57 -36.93
C THR A 150 -15.35 39.81 -36.44
N LEU A 151 -16.37 39.35 -37.19
CA LEU A 151 -17.76 39.47 -36.75
C LEU A 151 -18.01 38.76 -35.42
N ALA A 152 -17.47 37.55 -35.24
CA ALA A 152 -17.67 36.76 -34.02
C ALA A 152 -16.87 37.30 -32.83
N ARG A 153 -15.57 37.53 -33.02
CA ARG A 153 -14.61 37.85 -31.94
C ARG A 153 -14.49 39.32 -31.61
N GLU A 154 -14.86 40.21 -32.52
CA GLU A 154 -14.82 41.65 -32.27
C GLU A 154 -16.22 42.22 -32.15
N HIS A 155 -17.05 42.13 -33.18
CA HIS A 155 -18.31 42.87 -33.23
C HIS A 155 -19.38 42.28 -32.30
N LEU A 156 -19.65 40.97 -32.39
CA LEU A 156 -20.59 40.31 -31.47
C LEU A 156 -20.05 40.25 -30.04
N ALA A 157 -18.73 40.10 -29.88
CA ALA A 157 -18.09 40.17 -28.57
C ALA A 157 -18.21 41.56 -27.94
N ARG A 158 -18.10 42.66 -28.71
CA ARG A 158 -18.33 44.03 -28.21
C ARG A 158 -19.76 44.24 -27.76
N VAL A 159 -20.75 43.71 -28.48
CA VAL A 159 -22.15 43.78 -28.05
C VAL A 159 -22.38 42.92 -26.81
N GLU A 160 -21.76 41.74 -26.75
CA GLU A 160 -21.79 40.88 -25.56
C GLU A 160 -21.10 41.56 -24.37
N ASP A 161 -19.97 42.23 -24.55
CA ASP A 161 -19.26 42.98 -23.52
C ASP A 161 -20.05 44.23 -23.08
N ALA A 162 -20.63 44.96 -24.03
CA ALA A 162 -21.52 46.09 -23.73
C ALA A 162 -22.77 45.62 -22.95
N ALA A 163 -23.28 44.41 -23.25
CA ALA A 163 -24.40 43.79 -22.54
C ALA A 163 -23.99 43.13 -21.21
N ALA A 164 -22.79 42.57 -21.10
CA ALA A 164 -22.36 41.68 -20.01
C ALA A 164 -21.35 42.31 -19.04
N GLY A 165 -20.60 43.35 -19.41
CA GLY A 165 -19.71 44.01 -18.46
C GLY A 165 -18.77 45.10 -18.96
N GLY A 166 -18.76 46.21 -18.22
CA GLY A 166 -17.58 47.06 -18.00
C GLY A 166 -17.86 48.54 -18.26
N ALA A 167 -17.66 49.38 -17.25
CA ALA A 167 -17.97 50.83 -17.18
C ALA A 167 -19.45 51.19 -16.97
N LEU A 168 -20.36 50.83 -17.89
CA LEU A 168 -21.75 51.33 -17.87
C LEU A 168 -22.60 50.80 -16.69
N ARG A 169 -22.18 49.74 -15.98
CA ARG A 169 -22.93 49.21 -14.83
C ARG A 169 -23.04 50.17 -13.64
N LYS A 170 -22.04 51.02 -13.34
CA LYS A 170 -22.15 51.90 -12.16
C LYS A 170 -23.36 52.83 -12.24
N GLU A 171 -23.70 53.21 -13.46
CA GLU A 171 -24.78 54.13 -13.77
C GLU A 171 -26.15 53.42 -13.67
N TRP A 172 -26.22 52.11 -14.03
CA TRP A 172 -27.44 51.28 -14.14
C TRP A 172 -27.94 50.68 -12.83
N LEU A 173 -27.21 50.90 -11.75
CA LEU A 173 -27.49 50.27 -10.47
C LEU A 173 -28.35 51.19 -9.63
N LYS A 174 -29.46 50.65 -9.12
CA LYS A 174 -30.31 51.40 -8.20
C LYS A 174 -29.50 51.78 -6.95
N PRO A 175 -29.64 53.00 -6.41
CA PRO A 175 -29.13 53.34 -5.08
C PRO A 175 -29.61 52.30 -4.06
N LEU A 176 -28.73 51.89 -3.14
CA LEU A 176 -29.11 50.97 -2.08
C LEU A 176 -30.05 51.71 -1.11
N SER A 177 -31.10 51.02 -0.69
CA SER A 177 -31.95 51.52 0.40
C SER A 177 -31.22 51.42 1.74
N GLU A 178 -31.63 52.22 2.72
CA GLU A 178 -31.03 52.21 4.08
C GLU A 178 -31.10 50.82 4.74
N GLY A 179 -32.11 50.02 4.41
CA GLY A 179 -32.21 48.62 4.85
C GLY A 179 -31.24 47.67 4.13
N GLU A 180 -30.94 47.91 2.85
CA GLU A 180 -29.96 47.11 2.09
C GLU A 180 -28.52 47.47 2.45
N LEU A 181 -28.26 48.69 2.93
CA LEU A 181 -26.93 49.10 3.41
C LEU A 181 -26.55 48.42 4.74
N ARG A 182 -27.55 48.05 5.55
CA ARG A 182 -27.36 47.46 6.89
C ARG A 182 -27.65 45.96 6.97
N ASP A 183 -27.91 45.31 5.84
CA ASP A 183 -28.14 43.86 5.82
C ASP A 183 -26.82 43.08 5.73
N THR A 184 -26.90 41.75 5.73
CA THR A 184 -25.72 40.89 5.59
C THR A 184 -25.46 40.48 4.14
N ARG A 185 -25.91 41.26 3.16
CA ARG A 185 -25.85 40.93 1.74
C ARG A 185 -25.00 41.94 0.96
N LEU A 186 -23.71 41.62 0.87
CA LEU A 186 -22.71 42.37 0.12
C LEU A 186 -23.09 42.46 -1.36
N GLN A 187 -23.31 43.68 -1.83
CA GLN A 187 -23.79 43.99 -3.17
C GLN A 187 -22.62 44.04 -4.13
N THR A 188 -22.71 43.29 -5.23
CA THR A 188 -21.65 43.21 -6.24
C THR A 188 -22.12 43.71 -7.59
N ASN A 189 -21.19 44.25 -8.38
CA ASN A 189 -21.45 44.67 -9.75
C ASN A 189 -21.45 43.49 -10.75
N ASP A 190 -21.19 42.27 -10.28
CA ASP A 190 -21.15 41.05 -11.10
C ASP A 190 -22.57 40.46 -11.30
N THR A 191 -22.84 39.78 -12.43
CA THR A 191 -24.07 38.97 -12.59
C THR A 191 -24.02 37.75 -11.69
N ASP A 192 -25.16 37.13 -11.39
CA ASP A 192 -25.19 35.91 -10.56
C ASP A 192 -24.24 34.82 -11.08
N ARG A 193 -24.26 34.53 -12.40
CA ARG A 193 -23.38 33.53 -13.01
C ARG A 193 -21.89 33.90 -12.89
N ARG A 194 -21.52 35.17 -13.12
CA ARG A 194 -20.13 35.65 -13.05
C ARG A 194 -19.64 35.67 -11.60
N LEU A 195 -20.48 36.15 -10.69
CA LEU A 195 -20.24 36.19 -9.25
C LEU A 195 -19.98 34.78 -8.70
N GLN A 196 -20.85 33.81 -8.98
CA GLN A 196 -20.67 32.43 -8.53
C GLN A 196 -19.36 31.81 -9.03
N ARG A 197 -19.00 32.04 -10.29
CA ARG A 197 -17.73 31.57 -10.86
C ARG A 197 -16.53 32.23 -10.18
N ARG A 198 -16.59 33.55 -9.92
CA ARG A 198 -15.51 34.30 -9.29
C ARG A 198 -15.31 33.91 -7.83
N LEU A 199 -16.40 33.73 -7.07
CA LEU A 199 -16.37 33.26 -5.68
C LEU A 199 -15.84 31.82 -5.59
N LEU A 200 -16.24 30.93 -6.49
CA LEU A 200 -15.69 29.56 -6.57
C LEU A 200 -14.17 29.57 -6.79
N ASN A 201 -13.68 30.38 -7.73
CA ASN A 201 -12.26 30.49 -7.98
C ASN A 201 -11.51 31.10 -6.78
N THR A 202 -12.12 32.08 -6.12
CA THR A 202 -11.55 32.74 -4.93
C THR A 202 -11.45 31.77 -3.76
N GLU A 203 -12.51 31.01 -3.47
CA GLU A 203 -12.51 29.99 -2.41
C GLU A 203 -11.46 28.91 -2.66
N ARG A 204 -11.40 28.38 -3.89
CA ARG A 204 -10.39 27.37 -4.26
C ARG A 204 -8.97 27.91 -4.10
N SER A 205 -8.68 29.09 -4.64
CA SER A 205 -7.35 29.68 -4.52
C SER A 205 -6.97 29.93 -3.05
N ALA A 206 -7.88 30.49 -2.25
CA ALA A 206 -7.66 30.71 -0.82
C ALA A 206 -7.34 29.41 -0.08
N ARG A 207 -8.12 28.36 -0.35
CA ARG A 207 -7.91 27.02 0.20
C ARG A 207 -6.56 26.44 -0.23
N THR A 208 -6.18 26.55 -1.51
CA THR A 208 -4.87 26.10 -2.00
C THR A 208 -3.73 26.82 -1.30
N TYR A 209 -3.81 28.13 -1.07
CA TYR A 209 -2.78 28.85 -0.33
C TYR A 209 -2.61 28.34 1.11
N ILE A 210 -3.72 28.02 1.79
CA ILE A 210 -3.68 27.44 3.14
C ILE A 210 -3.09 26.03 3.10
N GLU A 211 -3.54 25.16 2.18
CA GLU A 211 -3.07 23.77 2.08
C GLU A 211 -1.58 23.69 1.69
N GLU A 212 -1.13 24.53 0.77
CA GLU A 212 0.24 24.51 0.24
C GLU A 212 1.25 25.29 1.05
N ARG A 213 0.84 26.43 1.65
CA ARG A 213 1.75 27.36 2.34
C ARG A 213 1.40 27.61 3.79
N GLY A 214 0.27 27.10 4.29
CA GLY A 214 -0.16 27.29 5.67
C GLY A 214 -0.45 28.74 6.04
N VAL A 215 -0.74 29.61 5.08
CA VAL A 215 -1.00 31.05 5.32
C VAL A 215 -2.35 31.48 4.76
N ASN A 216 -3.10 32.26 5.55
CA ASN A 216 -4.30 32.93 5.05
C ASN A 216 -3.91 34.20 4.30
N VAL A 217 -4.27 34.25 3.01
CA VAL A 217 -4.03 35.39 2.14
C VAL A 217 -5.32 36.07 1.68
N LEU A 218 -6.49 35.58 2.09
CA LEU A 218 -7.77 36.14 1.68
C LEU A 218 -8.22 37.20 2.70
N TYR A 219 -8.27 38.45 2.26
CA TYR A 219 -8.70 39.57 3.09
C TYR A 219 -9.85 40.33 2.45
N LEU A 220 -10.71 40.86 3.31
CA LEU A 220 -11.61 41.95 2.98
C LEU A 220 -10.88 43.26 3.28
N ALA A 221 -10.48 43.96 2.24
CA ALA A 221 -9.92 45.29 2.31
C ALA A 221 -11.03 46.32 2.50
N LEU A 222 -10.92 47.10 3.57
CA LEU A 222 -11.80 48.21 3.90
C LEU A 222 -11.01 49.51 3.77
N GLY A 223 -11.53 50.43 2.97
CA GLY A 223 -10.89 51.70 2.66
C GLY A 223 -9.66 51.57 1.77
N MET A 224 -9.52 52.49 0.83
CA MET A 224 -8.39 52.54 -0.11
C MET A 224 -7.71 53.90 -0.09
N LEU A 225 -6.40 53.90 -0.20
CA LEU A 225 -5.60 55.08 -0.48
C LEU A 225 -5.28 55.13 -1.96
N HIS A 226 -5.70 56.19 -2.63
CA HIS A 226 -5.48 56.43 -4.04
C HIS A 226 -4.36 57.45 -4.22
N TRP A 227 -3.48 57.20 -5.18
CA TRP A 227 -2.53 58.20 -5.64
C TRP A 227 -2.20 57.97 -7.11
N ARG A 228 -1.54 58.94 -7.73
CA ARG A 228 -1.08 58.82 -9.12
C ARG A 228 0.40 58.56 -9.15
N ASP A 229 0.82 57.69 -10.07
CA ASP A 229 2.24 57.45 -10.31
C ASP A 229 2.92 58.75 -10.78
N ALA A 230 4.09 59.05 -10.23
CA ALA A 230 4.84 60.25 -10.59
C ALA A 230 5.39 60.14 -12.02
N GLU A 231 5.71 58.92 -12.47
CA GLU A 231 6.24 58.66 -13.82
C GLU A 231 5.14 58.56 -14.88
N ASP A 232 3.91 58.18 -14.48
CA ASP A 232 2.75 58.12 -15.36
C ASP A 232 1.49 58.70 -14.67
N PRO A 233 1.21 60.00 -14.86
CA PRO A 233 0.06 60.67 -14.23
C PRO A 233 -1.32 60.15 -14.66
N LYS A 234 -1.39 59.30 -15.70
CA LYS A 234 -2.63 58.61 -16.10
C LYS A 234 -2.86 57.32 -15.30
N ARG A 235 -1.83 56.80 -14.65
CA ARG A 235 -1.88 55.58 -13.85
C ARG A 235 -2.27 55.91 -12.42
N GLU A 236 -3.52 55.61 -12.09
CA GLU A 236 -4.01 55.62 -10.71
C GLU A 236 -3.59 54.33 -10.00
N LEU A 237 -2.96 54.47 -8.83
CA LEU A 237 -2.55 53.40 -7.94
C LEU A 237 -3.45 53.42 -6.71
N LYS A 238 -3.73 52.22 -6.18
CA LYS A 238 -4.62 52.03 -5.04
C LYS A 238 -4.00 51.04 -4.06
N ALA A 239 -4.08 51.33 -2.78
CA ALA A 239 -3.64 50.43 -1.72
C ALA A 239 -4.70 50.32 -0.63
N PRO A 240 -5.00 49.11 -0.13
CA PRO A 240 -5.91 48.95 1.00
C PRO A 240 -5.33 49.53 2.28
N LEU A 241 -6.20 50.04 3.16
CA LEU A 241 -5.83 50.61 4.44
C LEU A 241 -6.01 49.63 5.60
N LEU A 242 -7.15 48.93 5.62
CA LEU A 242 -7.50 47.98 6.67
C LEU A 242 -7.80 46.62 6.05
N LEU A 243 -7.12 45.57 6.51
CA LEU A 243 -7.23 44.22 5.95
C LEU A 243 -7.80 43.25 6.99
N VAL A 244 -9.05 42.87 6.79
CA VAL A 244 -9.75 41.93 7.67
C VAL A 244 -9.59 40.51 7.11
N PRO A 245 -8.95 39.56 7.84
CA PRO A 245 -8.76 38.19 7.35
C PRO A 245 -10.08 37.43 7.35
N VAL A 246 -10.51 36.97 6.18
CA VAL A 246 -11.85 36.40 5.98
C VAL A 246 -11.76 35.00 5.39
N LYS A 247 -12.83 34.23 5.63
CA LYS A 247 -13.02 32.90 5.07
C LYS A 247 -14.25 32.91 4.17
N LEU A 248 -14.14 32.22 3.03
CA LEU A 248 -15.22 32.07 2.08
C LEU A 248 -15.66 30.60 2.03
N GLN A 249 -16.90 30.29 2.41
CA GLN A 249 -17.40 28.91 2.46
C GLN A 249 -18.82 28.77 1.92
N ARG A 250 -19.21 27.55 1.54
CA ARG A 250 -20.60 27.19 1.23
C ARG A 250 -20.88 25.78 1.76
N ALA A 251 -22.08 25.52 2.26
CA ALA A 251 -22.40 24.18 2.76
C ALA A 251 -22.71 23.19 1.62
N ALA A 252 -23.31 23.67 0.53
CA ALA A 252 -23.62 22.85 -0.65
C ALA A 252 -23.39 23.61 -1.97
N VAL A 253 -23.27 22.88 -3.08
CA VAL A 253 -22.98 23.44 -4.42
C VAL A 253 -24.03 24.46 -4.88
N ARG A 254 -25.29 24.31 -4.42
CA ARG A 254 -26.41 25.19 -4.78
C ARG A 254 -26.64 26.34 -3.79
N GLU A 255 -25.93 26.36 -2.67
CA GLU A 255 -26.03 27.44 -1.69
C GLU A 255 -25.11 28.60 -2.04
N ARG A 256 -25.44 29.80 -1.53
CA ARG A 256 -24.60 30.98 -1.68
C ARG A 256 -23.35 30.85 -0.82
N TYR A 257 -22.25 31.43 -1.30
CA TYR A 257 -21.08 31.58 -0.47
C TYR A 257 -21.35 32.56 0.67
N LYS A 258 -20.82 32.20 1.83
CA LYS A 258 -20.79 33.00 3.03
C LYS A 258 -19.37 33.45 3.31
N LEU A 259 -19.23 34.72 3.63
CA LEU A 259 -18.01 35.36 4.10
C LEU A 259 -18.10 35.49 5.62
N SER A 260 -17.08 35.01 6.33
CA SER A 260 -16.96 35.19 7.78
C SER A 260 -15.57 35.72 8.14
N TYR A 261 -15.50 36.51 9.21
CA TYR A 261 -14.23 36.86 9.83
C TYR A 261 -13.61 35.59 10.44
N THR A 262 -12.31 35.41 10.24
CA THR A 262 -11.59 34.23 10.75
C THR A 262 -11.29 34.29 12.24
N GLY A 263 -11.39 35.49 12.84
CA GLY A 263 -10.93 35.75 14.21
C GLY A 263 -9.42 35.97 14.31
N ASP A 264 -8.70 35.97 13.19
CA ASP A 264 -7.26 36.23 13.11
C ASP A 264 -6.98 37.75 13.13
N HIS A 265 -5.72 38.15 13.33
CA HIS A 265 -5.37 39.55 13.49
C HIS A 265 -5.73 40.40 12.26
N ILE A 266 -6.39 41.53 12.49
CA ILE A 266 -6.69 42.51 11.44
C ILE A 266 -5.41 43.28 11.20
N GLU A 267 -5.00 43.43 9.94
CA GLU A 267 -3.69 43.96 9.58
C GLU A 267 -3.80 45.32 8.91
N GLU A 268 -2.78 46.16 9.11
CA GLU A 268 -2.50 47.27 8.21
C GLU A 268 -1.76 46.78 6.96
N ASN A 269 -1.76 47.61 5.92
CA ASN A 269 -0.94 47.35 4.75
C ASN A 269 0.52 47.75 5.01
N LEU A 270 1.31 46.82 5.55
CA LEU A 270 2.73 47.04 5.86
C LEU A 270 3.56 47.48 4.64
N SER A 271 3.22 46.98 3.45
CA SER A 271 3.87 47.39 2.20
C SER A 271 3.61 48.87 1.89
N LEU A 272 2.40 49.36 2.17
CA LEU A 272 2.06 50.77 2.03
C LEU A 272 2.79 51.62 3.07
N ALA A 273 2.81 51.19 4.33
CA ALA A 273 3.52 51.88 5.40
C ALA A 273 5.02 52.05 5.07
N PHE A 274 5.65 50.97 4.61
CA PHE A 274 7.05 50.96 4.20
C PHE A 274 7.29 51.88 2.99
N LYS A 275 6.41 51.83 1.97
CA LYS A 275 6.51 52.69 0.78
C LYS A 275 6.40 54.17 1.14
N LEU A 276 5.43 54.55 1.98
CA LEU A 276 5.26 55.93 2.42
C LEU A 276 6.50 56.46 3.14
N LYS A 277 7.06 55.64 4.04
CA LYS A 277 8.26 55.99 4.80
C LYS A 277 9.49 56.12 3.91
N GLN A 278 9.71 55.16 3.01
CA GLN A 278 10.92 55.12 2.18
C GLN A 278 10.89 56.13 1.02
N ASP A 279 9.77 56.22 0.31
CA ASP A 279 9.70 57.00 -0.94
C ASP A 279 9.22 58.44 -0.72
N PHE A 280 8.42 58.68 0.33
CA PHE A 280 7.72 59.96 0.54
C PHE A 280 8.03 60.61 1.89
N ALA A 281 8.86 59.99 2.74
CA ALA A 281 9.16 60.43 4.10
C ALA A 281 7.90 60.73 4.94
N ALA A 282 6.80 60.04 4.64
CA ALA A 282 5.53 60.13 5.35
C ALA A 282 5.35 58.85 6.16
N GLU A 283 4.82 58.95 7.38
CA GLU A 283 4.54 57.79 8.22
C GLU A 283 3.04 57.65 8.44
N LEU A 284 2.53 56.42 8.31
CA LEU A 284 1.16 56.12 8.68
C LEU A 284 0.99 56.27 10.20
N PRO A 285 -0.23 56.63 10.67
CA PRO A 285 -0.52 56.64 12.10
C PRO A 285 -0.34 55.23 12.69
N PRO A 286 0.01 55.10 13.99
CA PRO A 286 0.07 53.81 14.64
C PRO A 286 -1.23 53.02 14.46
N PHE A 287 -1.11 51.77 14.04
CA PHE A 287 -2.27 50.91 13.82
C PHE A 287 -2.94 50.55 15.17
N PRO A 288 -4.25 50.83 15.35
CA PRO A 288 -4.95 50.54 16.60
C PRO A 288 -5.04 49.04 16.91
N GLU A 289 -5.13 48.70 18.19
CA GLU A 289 -5.55 47.35 18.58
C GLU A 289 -7.02 47.09 18.18
N ILE A 290 -7.39 45.83 17.98
CA ILE A 290 -8.74 45.45 17.49
C ILE A 290 -9.85 45.98 18.42
N GLU A 291 -9.63 45.97 19.73
CA GLU A 291 -10.61 46.41 20.74
C GLU A 291 -10.92 47.92 20.62
N ASP A 292 -9.92 48.71 20.22
CA ASP A 292 -10.00 50.16 20.05
C ASP A 292 -10.20 50.59 18.58
N MET A 293 -10.27 49.64 17.65
CA MET A 293 -10.35 49.92 16.21
C MET A 293 -11.69 50.53 15.84
N ASP A 294 -11.64 51.78 15.36
CA ASP A 294 -12.72 52.44 14.62
C ASP A 294 -12.19 52.80 13.22
N PRO A 295 -12.66 52.13 12.15
CA PRO A 295 -12.19 52.37 10.79
C PRO A 295 -12.29 53.84 10.38
N LYS A 296 -13.32 54.57 10.82
CA LYS A 296 -13.52 55.97 10.47
C LYS A 296 -12.44 56.87 11.09
N VAL A 297 -12.13 56.64 12.36
CA VAL A 297 -11.08 57.38 13.08
C VAL A 297 -9.72 57.09 12.46
N TYR A 298 -9.45 55.82 12.15
CA TYR A 298 -8.20 55.43 11.51
C TYR A 298 -8.04 56.04 10.11
N PHE A 299 -9.07 55.99 9.26
CA PHE A 299 -9.02 56.58 7.91
C PHE A 299 -8.82 58.10 7.95
N GLU A 300 -9.40 58.80 8.92
CA GLU A 300 -9.16 60.23 9.12
C GLU A 300 -7.71 60.52 9.57
N ALA A 301 -7.16 59.70 10.47
CA ALA A 301 -5.76 59.82 10.86
C ALA A 301 -4.80 59.57 9.68
N VAL A 302 -5.09 58.58 8.83
CA VAL A 302 -4.34 58.33 7.59
C VAL A 302 -4.45 59.52 6.65
N ARG A 303 -5.65 60.09 6.48
CA ARG A 303 -5.90 61.27 5.64
C ARG A 303 -5.06 62.47 6.08
N GLN A 304 -4.93 62.69 7.38
CA GLN A 304 -4.06 63.72 7.95
C GLN A 304 -2.58 63.43 7.70
N ALA A 305 -2.13 62.18 7.81
CA ALA A 305 -0.75 61.79 7.54
C ALA A 305 -0.32 62.04 6.09
N VAL A 306 -1.23 61.88 5.13
CA VAL A 306 -0.94 62.06 3.69
C VAL A 306 -1.35 63.42 3.12
N SER A 307 -1.93 64.32 3.92
CA SER A 307 -2.49 65.59 3.42
C SER A 307 -1.46 66.53 2.77
N GLY A 308 -0.17 66.36 3.10
CA GLY A 308 0.93 67.11 2.49
C GLY A 308 1.36 66.59 1.11
N LEU A 309 0.87 65.43 0.68
CA LEU A 309 1.26 64.78 -0.57
C LEU A 309 0.26 65.13 -1.68
N GLN A 310 0.75 65.45 -2.88
CA GLN A 310 -0.11 65.83 -4.00
C GLN A 310 -0.81 64.62 -4.63
N ASN A 311 -2.11 64.74 -4.88
CA ASN A 311 -2.95 63.70 -5.50
C ASN A 311 -3.10 62.42 -4.66
N TRP A 312 -2.95 62.49 -3.34
CA TRP A 312 -3.26 61.39 -2.43
C TRP A 312 -4.65 61.60 -1.83
N GLU A 313 -5.50 60.58 -1.92
CA GLU A 313 -6.89 60.65 -1.44
C GLU A 313 -7.29 59.34 -0.76
N VAL A 314 -7.92 59.47 0.41
CA VAL A 314 -8.48 58.33 1.14
C VAL A 314 -9.95 58.15 0.76
N GLN A 315 -10.28 56.98 0.20
CA GLN A 315 -11.63 56.53 -0.12
C GLN A 315 -12.12 55.57 0.96
N ASP A 316 -12.96 56.04 1.89
CA ASP A 316 -13.40 55.28 3.07
C ASP A 316 -14.18 54.01 2.70
N ASP A 317 -15.09 54.11 1.73
CA ASP A 317 -16.08 53.08 1.40
C ASP A 317 -15.72 52.30 0.12
N GLU A 318 -14.46 52.34 -0.31
CA GLU A 318 -13.97 51.49 -1.39
C GLU A 318 -13.49 50.14 -0.80
N ILE A 319 -14.26 49.08 -1.08
CA ILE A 319 -14.11 47.76 -0.46
C ILE A 319 -13.74 46.70 -1.50
N TYR A 320 -12.78 45.85 -1.17
CA TYR A 320 -12.33 44.76 -2.04
C TYR A 320 -12.18 43.44 -1.29
N LEU A 321 -12.70 42.36 -1.87
CA LEU A 321 -12.29 41.00 -1.50
C LEU A 321 -11.12 40.59 -2.40
N GLY A 322 -9.96 40.30 -1.81
CA GLY A 322 -8.74 40.04 -2.57
C GLY A 322 -7.69 39.22 -1.84
N PHE A 323 -6.66 38.87 -2.60
CA PHE A 323 -5.50 38.16 -2.08
C PHE A 323 -4.38 39.13 -1.75
N PHE A 324 -3.98 39.17 -0.48
CA PHE A 324 -2.90 40.02 0.02
C PHE A 324 -1.91 39.17 0.81
N SER A 325 -0.61 39.37 0.59
CA SER A 325 0.45 38.60 1.24
C SER A 325 1.58 39.53 1.63
N PHE A 326 1.85 39.61 2.93
CA PHE A 326 2.91 40.43 3.52
C PHE A 326 4.09 39.60 4.05
N THR A 327 4.06 38.28 3.87
CA THR A 327 5.03 37.33 4.42
C THR A 327 6.48 37.72 4.11
N LYS A 328 6.76 38.21 2.89
CA LYS A 328 8.12 38.63 2.51
C LYS A 328 8.65 39.82 3.31
N LEU A 329 7.79 40.80 3.59
CA LEU A 329 8.19 41.98 4.34
C LEU A 329 8.35 41.65 5.84
N MET A 330 7.50 40.78 6.37
CA MET A 330 7.67 40.23 7.73
C MET A 330 9.01 39.49 7.86
N MET A 331 9.34 38.63 6.89
CA MET A 331 10.66 37.96 6.86
C MET A 331 11.83 38.96 6.82
N TYR A 332 11.70 40.06 6.05
CA TYR A 332 12.72 41.11 6.04
C TYR A 332 12.88 41.76 7.41
N ARG A 333 11.77 42.05 8.10
CA ARG A 333 11.80 42.61 9.46
C ARG A 333 12.39 41.64 10.47
N ASP A 334 12.08 40.35 10.37
CA ASP A 334 12.62 39.31 11.26
C ASP A 334 14.12 39.07 11.04
N LEU A 335 14.64 39.37 9.85
CA LEU A 335 16.08 39.31 9.54
C LEU A 335 16.83 40.60 9.89
N ASP A 336 16.13 41.68 10.26
CA ASP A 336 16.77 42.93 10.65
C ASP A 336 17.48 42.77 12.00
N CYS A 337 18.81 42.76 11.97
CA CYS A 337 19.67 42.60 13.13
C CYS A 337 19.46 43.69 14.19
N ALA A 338 18.91 44.86 13.81
CA ALA A 338 18.57 45.91 14.77
C ALA A 338 17.46 45.50 15.74
N GLY A 339 16.58 44.55 15.36
CA GLY A 339 15.50 44.04 16.18
C GLY A 339 15.90 42.94 17.17
N TRP A 340 17.11 42.38 17.05
CA TRP A 340 17.57 41.25 17.86
C TRP A 340 18.42 41.68 19.07
N PRO A 341 18.37 40.94 20.20
CA PRO A 341 19.32 41.13 21.30
C PRO A 341 20.77 41.04 20.84
N LYS A 342 21.69 41.75 21.49
CA LYS A 342 23.11 41.77 21.07
C LYS A 342 23.79 40.40 21.22
N GLU A 343 23.34 39.61 22.18
CA GLU A 343 23.88 38.29 22.50
C GLU A 343 23.29 37.18 21.62
N GLU A 344 22.19 37.44 20.91
CA GLU A 344 21.43 36.47 20.11
C GLU A 344 21.30 36.91 18.65
N GLN A 345 22.35 37.53 18.12
CA GLN A 345 22.36 38.01 16.74
C GLN A 345 22.22 36.83 15.77
N PRO A 346 21.26 36.87 14.81
CA PRO A 346 21.05 35.79 13.85
C PRO A 346 22.30 35.47 13.03
N THR A 347 23.11 36.49 12.75
CA THR A 347 24.38 36.35 12.03
C THR A 347 25.41 35.53 12.78
N GLU A 348 25.30 35.42 14.11
CA GLU A 348 26.20 34.65 14.96
C GLU A 348 25.74 33.20 15.19
N HIS A 349 24.50 32.87 14.80
CA HIS A 349 23.93 31.54 15.02
C HIS A 349 24.64 30.47 14.14
N PRO A 350 25.17 29.37 14.72
CA PRO A 350 25.99 28.39 13.97
C PRO A 350 25.30 27.83 12.73
N LEU A 351 24.01 27.46 12.84
CA LEU A 351 23.26 26.93 11.69
C LEU A 351 23.01 27.98 10.60
N LEU A 352 22.80 29.24 10.98
CA LEU A 352 22.57 30.31 9.99
C LEU A 352 23.87 30.66 9.26
N LYS A 353 25.01 30.67 9.96
CA LYS A 353 26.33 30.78 9.33
C LYS A 353 26.61 29.63 8.36
N ALA A 354 26.32 28.39 8.76
CA ALA A 354 26.47 27.22 7.91
C ALA A 354 25.60 27.30 6.65
N VAL A 355 24.33 27.74 6.77
CA VAL A 355 23.41 27.89 5.63
C VAL A 355 23.82 29.02 4.68
N LEU A 356 24.29 30.16 5.21
CA LEU A 356 24.50 31.39 4.43
C LEU A 356 25.93 31.56 3.90
N ALA A 357 26.95 31.02 4.57
CA ALA A 357 28.35 31.30 4.27
C ALA A 357 29.23 30.03 4.22
N ASP A 358 29.29 29.28 5.32
CA ASP A 358 30.39 28.33 5.54
C ASP A 358 30.10 26.91 5.04
N GLY A 359 28.83 26.60 4.73
CA GLY A 359 28.37 25.25 4.46
C GLY A 359 28.28 24.39 5.73
N PHE A 360 27.64 23.22 5.62
CA PHE A 360 27.60 22.23 6.69
C PHE A 360 28.85 21.34 6.63
N ASN A 361 29.69 21.43 7.67
CA ASN A 361 30.96 20.68 7.77
C ASN A 361 30.95 19.64 8.89
N GLU A 362 29.77 19.18 9.31
CA GLU A 362 29.66 18.10 10.30
C GLU A 362 30.12 16.77 9.70
N ALA A 363 30.85 15.99 10.49
CA ALA A 363 31.17 14.62 10.11
C ALA A 363 29.88 13.82 9.92
N GLY A 364 29.92 12.78 9.06
CA GLY A 364 28.80 11.87 8.88
C GLY A 364 28.36 11.16 10.18
N SER A 365 27.45 10.20 10.06
CA SER A 365 26.95 9.42 11.20
C SER A 365 28.06 8.94 12.14
N ALA A 366 27.82 8.95 13.45
CA ALA A 366 28.75 8.37 14.43
C ALA A 366 28.84 6.85 14.30
N TYR A 367 27.81 6.27 13.71
CA TYR A 367 27.53 4.85 13.67
C TYR A 367 27.69 4.38 12.22
N GLU A 368 28.65 3.48 12.00
CA GLU A 368 28.87 2.77 10.74
C GLU A 368 27.83 1.64 10.58
N ASP A 369 27.68 1.09 9.37
CA ASP A 369 26.66 0.07 9.06
C ASP A 369 26.83 -1.22 9.89
N GLU A 370 28.05 -1.54 10.29
CA GLU A 370 28.39 -2.70 11.12
C GLU A 370 28.19 -2.46 12.63
N THR A 371 27.79 -1.24 13.03
CA THR A 371 27.65 -0.89 14.45
C THR A 371 26.43 -1.59 15.07
N LEU A 372 26.63 -2.22 16.22
CA LEU A 372 25.53 -2.83 17.00
C LEU A 372 24.71 -1.73 17.70
N LEU A 373 23.77 -1.13 16.98
CA LEU A 373 22.99 0.03 17.43
C LEU A 373 22.25 -0.20 18.78
N ASP A 374 21.84 -1.43 19.06
CA ASP A 374 21.18 -1.80 20.31
C ASP A 374 22.04 -1.61 21.57
N ASP A 375 23.36 -1.66 21.42
CA ASP A 375 24.31 -1.43 22.51
C ASP A 375 24.39 0.06 22.89
N HIS A 376 23.99 0.95 21.97
CA HIS A 376 23.99 2.41 22.14
C HIS A 376 22.62 2.98 22.55
N LEU A 377 21.56 2.16 22.51
CA LEU A 377 20.22 2.53 22.95
C LEU A 377 19.61 1.43 23.81
N PRO A 378 19.90 1.38 25.12
CA PRO A 378 19.25 0.43 26.01
C PRO A 378 17.73 0.67 26.06
N PRO A 379 16.91 -0.35 26.39
CA PRO A 379 15.44 -0.22 26.36
C PRO A 379 14.91 0.93 27.22
N GLU A 380 15.54 1.18 28.37
CA GLU A 380 15.16 2.25 29.31
C GLU A 380 15.38 3.66 28.74
N GLU A 381 16.33 3.83 27.82
CA GLU A 381 16.63 5.10 27.16
C GLU A 381 15.96 5.24 25.78
N SER A 382 15.30 4.17 25.33
CA SER A 382 14.57 4.15 24.06
C SER A 382 13.18 4.71 24.26
N HIS A 383 12.86 5.79 23.56
CA HIS A 383 11.52 6.37 23.53
C HIS A 383 10.91 6.29 22.12
N GLN A 384 11.23 5.20 21.41
CA GLN A 384 10.58 4.88 20.14
C GLN A 384 9.11 4.55 20.40
N VAL A 385 8.23 5.18 19.62
CA VAL A 385 6.77 5.02 19.76
C VAL A 385 6.15 4.34 18.54
N VAL A 386 6.93 4.17 17.48
CA VAL A 386 6.59 3.42 16.27
C VAL A 386 7.81 2.61 15.84
N ASP A 387 7.61 1.61 14.98
CA ASP A 387 8.70 0.76 14.49
C ASP A 387 9.85 1.59 13.89
N ALA A 388 11.08 1.07 13.93
CA ALA A 388 12.23 1.66 13.26
C ALA A 388 13.10 0.56 12.67
N ASP A 389 13.58 0.77 11.44
CA ASP A 389 14.66 -0.04 10.88
C ASP A 389 16.04 0.48 11.33
N GLY A 390 17.11 -0.23 11.00
CA GLY A 390 18.48 0.16 11.39
C GLY A 390 18.88 1.56 10.92
N SER A 391 18.52 1.95 9.70
CA SER A 391 18.86 3.28 9.16
C SER A 391 18.12 4.41 9.90
N GLN A 392 16.87 4.16 10.29
CA GLN A 392 16.08 5.09 11.08
C GLN A 392 16.61 5.18 12.53
N LEU A 393 17.06 4.05 13.09
CA LEU A 393 17.66 3.99 14.42
C LEU A 393 18.99 4.76 14.49
N THR A 394 19.83 4.64 13.47
CA THR A 394 21.06 5.46 13.33
C THR A 394 20.74 6.95 13.38
N ALA A 395 19.73 7.40 12.62
CA ALA A 395 19.31 8.81 12.65
C ALA A 395 18.82 9.23 14.05
N ILE A 396 18.09 8.36 14.76
CA ILE A 396 17.64 8.63 16.14
C ILE A 396 18.82 8.78 17.10
N LEU A 397 19.83 7.92 16.99
CA LEU A 397 21.04 7.96 17.81
C LEU A 397 21.88 9.21 17.55
N ASP A 398 22.12 9.57 16.29
CA ASP A 398 22.87 10.78 15.95
C ASP A 398 22.16 12.06 16.46
N VAL A 399 20.82 12.13 16.39
CA VAL A 399 20.05 13.24 16.98
C VAL A 399 20.09 13.23 18.50
N LYS A 400 20.07 12.04 19.13
CA LYS A 400 20.27 11.88 20.58
C LYS A 400 21.62 12.48 21.00
N ASP A 401 22.66 12.29 20.19
CA ASP A 401 24.01 12.82 20.38
C ASP A 401 24.16 14.32 20.02
N GLY A 402 23.07 14.96 19.55
CA GLY A 402 23.04 16.39 19.27
C GLY A 402 23.61 16.81 17.92
N ARG A 403 23.74 15.87 16.97
CA ARG A 403 24.24 16.15 15.61
C ARG A 403 23.16 16.76 14.73
N ASN A 404 23.56 17.61 13.79
CA ASN A 404 22.71 18.11 12.72
C ASN A 404 22.87 17.21 11.49
N MET A 405 21.76 16.85 10.84
CA MET A 405 21.81 15.91 9.72
C MET A 405 20.76 16.22 8.66
N VAL A 406 20.98 15.67 7.48
CA VAL A 406 20.01 15.68 6.39
C VAL A 406 19.52 14.25 6.16
N ILE A 407 18.24 14.00 6.41
CA ILE A 407 17.61 12.69 6.17
C ILE A 407 16.99 12.69 4.77
N GLN A 408 17.52 11.84 3.88
CA GLN A 408 16.97 11.66 2.54
C GLN A 408 16.35 10.27 2.39
N GLY A 409 15.18 10.21 1.77
CA GLY A 409 14.52 8.93 1.50
C GLY A 409 13.47 9.06 0.40
N PRO A 410 13.38 8.10 -0.55
CA PRO A 410 12.29 8.02 -1.51
C PRO A 410 10.88 8.03 -0.88
N PRO A 411 9.80 8.33 -1.61
CA PRO A 411 8.44 8.18 -1.10
C PRO A 411 8.20 6.75 -0.58
N GLY A 412 7.57 6.62 0.60
CA GLY A 412 7.29 5.30 1.21
C GLY A 412 8.37 4.76 2.16
N THR A 413 9.54 5.38 2.26
CA THR A 413 10.67 4.93 3.13
C THR A 413 10.53 5.31 4.62
N GLY A 414 9.32 5.61 5.08
CA GLY A 414 9.09 5.88 6.51
C GLY A 414 9.59 7.23 7.04
N LYS A 415 9.92 8.23 6.22
CA LYS A 415 10.37 9.57 6.72
C LYS A 415 9.51 10.16 7.86
N SER A 416 8.18 10.14 7.73
CA SER A 416 7.29 10.64 8.78
C SER A 416 7.32 9.78 10.05
N GLN A 417 7.59 8.48 9.91
CA GLN A 417 7.79 7.54 11.01
C GLN A 417 9.10 7.85 11.73
N THR A 418 10.19 8.09 11.00
CA THR A 418 11.47 8.59 11.54
C THR A 418 11.29 9.89 12.32
N ILE A 419 10.59 10.89 11.74
CA ILE A 419 10.30 12.16 12.42
C ILE A 419 9.51 11.94 13.71
N THR A 420 8.51 11.05 13.69
CA THR A 420 7.70 10.74 14.87
C THR A 420 8.56 10.19 16.01
N ASN A 421 9.45 9.23 15.70
CA ASN A 421 10.37 8.68 16.68
C ASN A 421 11.42 9.70 17.15
N LEU A 422 11.91 10.58 16.27
CA LEU A 422 12.83 11.66 16.65
C LEU A 422 12.18 12.62 17.65
N VAL A 423 10.94 13.04 17.38
CA VAL A 423 10.16 13.89 18.28
C VAL A 423 9.95 13.18 19.62
N ALA A 424 9.51 11.92 19.61
CA ALA A 424 9.28 11.14 20.83
C ALA A 424 10.58 10.93 21.64
N GLN A 425 11.70 10.63 20.97
CA GLN A 425 13.02 10.49 21.60
C GLN A 425 13.47 11.77 22.27
N ALA A 426 13.31 12.92 21.60
CA ALA A 426 13.66 14.22 22.18
C ALA A 426 12.74 14.59 23.36
N LEU A 427 11.42 14.33 23.25
CA LEU A 427 10.46 14.57 24.33
C LEU A 427 10.76 13.70 25.56
N GLY A 428 11.06 12.41 25.37
CA GLY A 428 11.43 11.51 26.47
C GLY A 428 12.71 11.92 27.20
N GLN A 429 13.62 12.63 26.51
CA GLN A 429 14.81 13.26 27.10
C GLN A 429 14.54 14.63 27.75
N GLY A 430 13.29 15.07 27.82
CA GLY A 430 12.91 16.37 28.38
C GLY A 430 13.29 17.57 27.50
N LYS A 431 13.59 17.36 26.21
CA LYS A 431 13.90 18.44 25.27
C LYS A 431 12.60 19.06 24.71
N ARG A 432 12.70 20.32 24.27
CA ARG A 432 11.65 21.00 23.51
C ARG A 432 11.92 20.84 22.02
N VAL A 433 10.88 20.57 21.24
CA VAL A 433 11.00 20.33 19.79
C VAL A 433 10.15 21.35 19.04
N LEU A 434 10.76 22.05 18.08
CA LEU A 434 10.06 22.86 17.09
C LEU A 434 10.09 22.12 15.75
N PHE A 435 8.93 21.63 15.31
CA PHE A 435 8.80 20.98 14.01
C PHE A 435 8.24 21.96 12.98
N VAL A 436 9.02 22.25 11.93
CA VAL A 436 8.65 23.18 10.86
C VAL A 436 8.60 22.42 9.53
N ALA A 437 7.58 22.67 8.72
CA ALA A 437 7.46 22.13 7.38
C ALA A 437 6.82 23.16 6.43
N GLU A 438 7.14 23.06 5.14
CA GLU A 438 6.56 23.94 4.11
C GLU A 438 5.05 23.67 3.91
N LYS A 439 4.63 22.41 4.04
CA LYS A 439 3.27 21.97 3.72
C LYS A 439 2.52 21.48 4.94
N MET A 440 1.26 21.91 5.08
CA MET A 440 0.36 21.49 6.17
C MET A 440 0.21 19.97 6.28
N ALA A 441 0.11 19.28 5.14
CA ALA A 441 -0.03 17.82 5.11
C ALA A 441 1.11 17.09 5.84
N ALA A 442 2.35 17.62 5.82
CA ALA A 442 3.46 17.01 6.54
C ALA A 442 3.31 17.15 8.06
N LEU A 443 2.85 18.32 8.52
CA LEU A 443 2.56 18.60 9.92
C LEU A 443 1.43 17.69 10.43
N GLU A 444 0.32 17.61 9.70
CA GLU A 444 -0.86 16.81 10.07
C GLU A 444 -0.54 15.31 10.15
N VAL A 445 0.28 14.78 9.23
CA VAL A 445 0.66 13.36 9.24
C VAL A 445 1.47 13.01 10.49
N VAL A 446 2.44 13.84 10.88
CA VAL A 446 3.25 13.61 12.07
C VAL A 446 2.40 13.79 13.32
N LYS A 447 1.60 14.85 13.38
CA LYS A 447 0.70 15.11 14.51
C LYS A 447 -0.29 13.97 14.73
N ARG A 448 -0.93 13.47 13.68
CA ARG A 448 -1.85 12.33 13.78
C ARG A 448 -1.15 11.08 14.33
N ARG A 449 0.12 10.85 13.97
CA ARG A 449 0.90 9.73 14.53
C ARG A 449 1.16 9.95 16.02
N LEU A 450 1.56 11.15 16.42
CA LEU A 450 1.75 11.53 17.83
C LEU A 450 0.44 11.39 18.62
N ASP A 451 -0.71 11.82 18.08
CA ASP A 451 -2.03 11.59 18.69
C ASP A 451 -2.31 10.11 18.89
N THR A 452 -2.02 9.29 17.87
CA THR A 452 -2.32 7.84 17.89
C THR A 452 -1.53 7.13 18.99
N VAL A 453 -0.32 7.59 19.29
CA VAL A 453 0.54 7.05 20.37
C VAL A 453 0.35 7.77 21.70
N GLY A 454 -0.60 8.71 21.80
CA GLY A 454 -0.91 9.43 23.04
C GLY A 454 0.03 10.61 23.36
N LEU A 455 0.90 11.01 22.44
CA LEU A 455 1.79 12.19 22.57
C LEU A 455 1.18 13.48 22.00
N GLY A 456 -0.05 13.42 21.50
CA GLY A 456 -0.77 14.59 20.96
C GLY A 456 -0.89 15.75 21.94
N ASP A 457 -1.09 15.45 23.23
CA ASP A 457 -1.22 16.46 24.29
C ASP A 457 0.10 17.20 24.60
N ALA A 458 1.25 16.62 24.21
CA ALA A 458 2.54 17.29 24.30
C ALA A 458 2.81 18.21 23.09
N CYS A 459 1.93 18.22 22.09
CA CYS A 459 2.08 18.97 20.86
C CYS A 459 1.25 20.26 20.89
N LEU A 460 1.88 21.38 20.59
CA LEU A 460 1.17 22.63 20.35
C LEU A 460 1.20 22.97 18.86
N GLU A 461 0.05 22.91 18.21
CA GLU A 461 -0.10 23.31 16.81
C GLU A 461 -0.17 24.83 16.67
N VAL A 462 0.85 25.43 16.05
CA VAL A 462 0.87 26.85 15.72
C VAL A 462 0.76 27.00 14.20
N HIS A 463 -0.45 26.82 13.65
CA HIS A 463 -0.74 27.14 12.25
C HIS A 463 -1.80 28.23 12.15
N SER A 464 -1.72 29.06 11.10
CA SER A 464 -2.48 30.31 10.95
C SER A 464 -3.99 30.14 10.84
N HIS A 465 -4.51 28.91 10.83
CA HIS A 465 -5.96 28.66 10.73
C HIS A 465 -6.60 28.25 12.08
N ASN A 466 -5.80 27.82 13.07
CA ASN A 466 -6.26 27.52 14.44
C ASN A 466 -5.57 28.36 15.52
N ALA A 467 -4.50 29.09 15.19
CA ALA A 467 -3.77 29.94 16.12
C ALA A 467 -4.46 31.27 16.39
N ASN A 468 -5.79 31.30 16.53
CA ASN A 468 -6.43 32.44 17.18
C ASN A 468 -5.87 32.46 18.62
N LYS A 469 -5.46 33.62 19.13
CA LYS A 469 -4.90 33.77 20.50
C LYS A 469 -5.76 33.06 21.55
N LYS A 470 -7.08 33.07 21.34
CA LYS A 470 -8.07 32.32 22.14
C LYS A 470 -7.91 30.80 22.06
N GLY A 471 -7.79 30.23 20.86
CA GLY A 471 -7.59 28.79 20.66
C GLY A 471 -6.27 28.29 21.26
N LEU A 472 -5.19 29.07 21.09
CA LEU A 472 -3.91 28.79 21.76
C LEU A 472 -4.05 28.79 23.29
N VAL A 473 -4.73 29.80 23.85
CA VAL A 473 -4.97 29.90 25.30
C VAL A 473 -5.85 28.75 25.79
N ASP A 474 -6.88 28.38 25.03
CA ASP A 474 -7.78 27.27 25.37
C ASP A 474 -7.01 25.93 25.38
N GLU A 475 -6.09 25.72 24.42
CA GLU A 475 -5.25 24.53 24.35
C GLU A 475 -4.22 24.47 25.48
N LEU A 476 -3.58 25.60 25.81
CA LEU A 476 -2.71 25.70 26.98
C LEU A 476 -3.48 25.42 28.26
N LYS A 477 -4.69 25.96 28.41
CA LYS A 477 -5.56 25.73 29.57
C LYS A 477 -5.99 24.27 29.68
N ARG A 478 -6.33 23.63 28.55
CA ARG A 478 -6.67 22.21 28.47
C ARG A 478 -5.49 21.35 28.96
N THR A 479 -4.29 21.62 28.45
CA THR A 479 -3.07 20.87 28.75
C THR A 479 -2.63 21.08 30.21
N LEU A 480 -2.67 22.32 30.71
CA LEU A 480 -2.40 22.63 32.13
C LEU A 480 -3.43 22.01 33.09
N GLY A 481 -4.65 21.78 32.61
CA GLY A 481 -5.71 21.10 33.37
C GLY A 481 -5.52 19.57 33.45
N GLN A 482 -4.56 19.01 32.71
CA GLN A 482 -4.27 17.58 32.79
C GLN A 482 -3.58 17.24 34.10
N GLY A 483 -4.00 16.13 34.72
CA GLY A 483 -3.39 15.62 35.95
C GLY A 483 -1.98 15.08 35.73
N ARG A 484 -1.29 14.76 36.83
CA ARG A 484 -0.01 14.05 36.77
C ARG A 484 -0.18 12.69 36.10
N VAL A 485 0.74 12.35 35.20
CA VAL A 485 0.85 11.00 34.62
C VAL A 485 1.06 10.01 35.76
N ILE A 486 0.20 9.00 35.83
CA ILE A 486 0.32 7.91 36.81
C ILE A 486 1.26 6.88 36.18
N GLU A 487 2.42 6.65 36.79
CA GLU A 487 3.29 5.55 36.40
C GLU A 487 2.50 4.24 36.49
N GLN A 488 2.42 3.51 35.37
CA GLN A 488 1.74 2.23 35.35
C GLN A 488 2.55 1.19 36.14
N ALA A 489 1.90 0.51 37.07
CA ALA A 489 2.50 -0.62 37.76
C ALA A 489 2.85 -1.72 36.74
N GLY A 490 4.15 -1.94 36.51
CA GLY A 490 4.65 -2.94 35.55
C GLY A 490 5.62 -2.42 34.51
N ALA A 491 5.72 -1.10 34.29
CA ALA A 491 6.58 -0.53 33.24
C ALA A 491 8.05 -0.98 33.33
N GLN A 492 8.60 -1.09 34.54
CA GLN A 492 9.96 -1.59 34.74
C GLN A 492 10.12 -3.06 34.33
N SER A 493 9.12 -3.90 34.66
CA SER A 493 9.12 -5.32 34.29
C SER A 493 9.03 -5.51 32.77
N ASP A 494 8.27 -4.66 32.08
CA ASP A 494 8.15 -4.71 30.62
C ASP A 494 9.47 -4.30 29.94
N MET A 495 10.17 -3.30 30.48
CA MET A 495 11.49 -2.89 29.99
C MET A 495 12.55 -3.99 30.19
N GLU A 496 12.53 -4.68 31.33
CA GLU A 496 13.41 -5.83 31.58
C GLU A 496 13.13 -6.99 30.60
N LEU A 497 11.85 -7.29 30.36
CA LEU A 497 11.45 -8.30 29.39
C LEU A 497 11.89 -7.94 27.97
N LEU A 498 11.72 -6.69 27.56
CA LEU A 498 12.17 -6.17 26.27
C LEU A 498 13.69 -6.35 26.11
N GLY A 499 14.47 -5.97 27.13
CA GLY A 499 15.91 -6.20 27.14
C GLY A 499 16.31 -7.68 26.99
N SER A 500 15.60 -8.58 27.69
CA SER A 500 15.83 -10.02 27.59
C SER A 500 15.53 -10.58 26.20
N ILE A 501 14.40 -10.20 25.60
CA ILE A 501 13.99 -10.66 24.28
C ILE A 501 14.95 -10.14 23.21
N ARG A 502 15.31 -8.85 23.27
CA ARG A 502 16.28 -8.24 22.35
C ARG A 502 17.64 -8.93 22.43
N GLY A 503 18.12 -9.20 23.65
CA GLY A 503 19.35 -9.97 23.86
C GLY A 503 19.32 -11.35 23.21
N LYS A 504 18.20 -12.09 23.31
CA LYS A 504 18.05 -13.40 22.66
C LYS A 504 18.07 -13.30 21.13
N LEU A 505 17.43 -12.29 20.55
CA LEU A 505 17.42 -12.06 19.10
C LEU A 505 18.83 -11.72 18.59
N ASN A 506 19.55 -10.85 19.31
CA ASN A 506 20.92 -10.48 18.96
C ASN A 506 21.86 -11.68 19.07
N GLN A 507 21.74 -12.50 20.13
CA GLN A 507 22.51 -13.74 20.25
C GLN A 507 22.26 -14.71 19.09
N TYR A 508 21.02 -14.86 18.64
CA TYR A 508 20.72 -15.68 17.47
C TYR A 508 21.35 -15.12 16.20
N ALA A 509 21.22 -13.81 15.97
CA ALA A 509 21.82 -13.14 14.81
C ALA A 509 23.35 -13.31 14.80
N SER A 510 24.02 -13.12 15.94
CA SER A 510 25.46 -13.37 16.09
C SER A 510 25.80 -14.84 15.82
N ALA A 511 25.09 -15.78 16.44
CA ALA A 511 25.39 -17.22 16.32
C ALA A 511 25.30 -17.75 14.88
N VAL A 512 24.40 -17.18 14.05
CA VAL A 512 24.26 -17.59 12.64
C VAL A 512 25.37 -17.01 11.75
N ASN A 513 25.91 -15.84 12.11
CA ASN A 513 26.93 -15.13 11.33
C ASN A 513 28.37 -15.38 11.84
N GLU A 514 28.53 -15.88 13.05
CA GLU A 514 29.84 -16.27 13.56
C GLU A 514 30.37 -17.54 12.86
N PRO A 515 31.70 -17.64 12.64
CA PRO A 515 32.30 -18.84 12.09
C PRO A 515 32.00 -20.09 12.93
N LEU A 516 31.56 -21.16 12.27
CA LEU A 516 31.30 -22.43 12.90
C LEU A 516 32.62 -23.10 13.28
N ALA A 517 32.91 -23.11 14.58
CA ALA A 517 34.15 -23.65 15.16
C ALA A 517 35.42 -23.08 14.50
N GLN A 518 36.32 -23.94 13.99
CA GLN A 518 37.59 -23.54 13.36
C GLN A 518 37.57 -23.65 11.84
N THR A 519 36.38 -23.73 11.24
CA THR A 519 36.22 -23.88 9.79
C THR A 519 36.44 -22.56 9.05
N GLY A 520 36.14 -21.44 9.70
CA GLY A 520 36.16 -20.10 9.10
C GLY A 520 34.91 -19.75 8.28
N TYR A 521 33.89 -20.62 8.25
CA TYR A 521 32.61 -20.38 7.58
C TYR A 521 31.48 -20.27 8.59
N SER A 522 30.61 -19.29 8.42
CA SER A 522 29.38 -19.12 9.21
C SER A 522 28.29 -20.08 8.77
N ALA A 523 27.30 -20.32 9.65
CA ALA A 523 26.11 -21.10 9.28
C ALA A 523 25.36 -20.43 8.11
N TYR A 524 25.29 -19.10 8.11
CA TYR A 524 24.71 -18.31 7.03
C TYR A 524 25.35 -18.61 5.66
N GLU A 525 26.68 -18.56 5.57
CA GLU A 525 27.42 -18.85 4.33
C GLU A 525 27.20 -20.28 3.87
N ILE A 526 27.24 -21.25 4.80
CA ILE A 526 27.02 -22.66 4.49
C ILE A 526 25.61 -22.87 3.92
N PHE A 527 24.57 -22.36 4.57
CA PHE A 527 23.20 -22.48 4.06
C PHE A 527 23.02 -21.75 2.73
N GLY A 528 23.63 -20.57 2.55
CA GLY A 528 23.61 -19.83 1.30
C GLY A 528 24.19 -20.64 0.13
N GLU A 529 25.35 -21.26 0.35
CA GLU A 529 26.02 -22.11 -0.65
C GLU A 529 25.20 -23.38 -0.94
N LEU A 530 24.64 -24.02 0.09
CA LEU A 530 23.77 -25.19 -0.10
C LEU A 530 22.54 -24.88 -0.96
N ILE A 531 21.87 -23.74 -0.69
CA ILE A 531 20.71 -23.30 -1.49
C ILE A 531 21.14 -22.99 -2.93
N HIS A 532 22.31 -22.38 -3.12
CA HIS A 532 22.86 -22.09 -4.44
C HIS A 532 23.10 -23.38 -5.24
N GLN A 533 23.77 -24.37 -4.63
CA GLN A 533 24.05 -25.66 -5.24
C GLN A 533 22.77 -26.46 -5.53
N GLN A 534 21.79 -26.43 -4.63
CA GLN A 534 20.50 -27.09 -4.85
C GLN A 534 19.78 -26.55 -6.11
N ARG A 535 19.88 -25.24 -6.37
CA ARG A 535 19.32 -24.64 -7.59
C ARG A 535 20.05 -25.09 -8.84
N GLN A 536 21.38 -25.19 -8.80
CA GLN A 536 22.18 -25.65 -9.94
C GLN A 536 21.94 -27.14 -10.27
N LEU A 537 21.74 -27.97 -9.25
CA LEU A 537 21.58 -29.41 -9.40
C LEU A 537 20.16 -29.84 -9.76
N LYS A 538 19.20 -28.91 -9.92
CA LYS A 538 17.76 -29.18 -10.10
C LYS A 538 17.42 -30.11 -11.27
N GLU A 539 18.26 -30.14 -12.32
CA GLU A 539 18.07 -30.98 -13.51
C GLU A 539 18.79 -32.34 -13.44
N VAL A 540 19.55 -32.60 -12.38
CA VAL A 540 20.29 -33.84 -12.17
C VAL A 540 19.38 -34.87 -11.50
N ALA A 541 19.09 -35.97 -12.17
CA ALA A 541 18.41 -37.13 -11.57
C ALA A 541 19.30 -37.77 -10.49
N ASP A 542 18.69 -38.32 -9.43
CA ASP A 542 19.36 -38.90 -8.24
C ASP A 542 20.10 -37.87 -7.34
N GLN A 543 19.46 -36.73 -7.04
CA GLN A 543 19.96 -35.84 -6.00
C GLN A 543 20.05 -36.57 -4.65
N PRO A 544 21.11 -36.33 -3.84
CA PRO A 544 21.08 -36.74 -2.44
C PRO A 544 19.84 -36.12 -1.80
N ARG A 545 18.99 -36.97 -1.18
CA ARG A 545 17.78 -36.49 -0.52
C ARG A 545 18.18 -35.52 0.58
N LEU A 546 17.38 -34.48 0.79
CA LEU A 546 17.59 -33.50 1.86
C LEU A 546 17.76 -34.19 3.23
N GLN A 547 17.07 -35.32 3.42
CA GLN A 547 17.25 -36.22 4.56
C GLN A 547 18.68 -36.73 4.71
N SER A 548 19.36 -37.17 3.65
CA SER A 548 20.75 -37.63 3.71
C SER A 548 21.74 -36.52 4.05
N MET A 549 21.44 -35.26 3.71
CA MET A 549 22.24 -34.10 4.12
C MET A 549 22.02 -33.77 5.60
N VAL A 550 20.78 -33.89 6.09
CA VAL A 550 20.44 -33.75 7.52
C VAL A 550 21.03 -34.89 8.35
N ASP A 551 21.02 -36.11 7.82
CA ASP A 551 21.65 -37.27 8.45
C ASP A 551 23.19 -37.10 8.47
N ALA A 552 23.79 -36.44 7.48
CA ALA A 552 25.21 -36.08 7.52
C ALA A 552 25.52 -34.98 8.57
N LEU A 553 24.54 -34.13 8.92
CA LEU A 553 24.64 -33.17 10.02
C LEU A 553 24.45 -33.82 11.40
N SER A 554 24.07 -35.10 11.48
CA SER A 554 23.91 -35.81 12.76
C SER A 554 25.24 -36.07 13.48
N ASP A 555 26.37 -36.04 12.77
CA ASP A 555 27.71 -36.02 13.36
C ASP A 555 28.20 -34.57 13.55
N LEU A 556 27.51 -33.86 14.43
CA LEU A 556 27.90 -32.53 14.91
C LEU A 556 29.33 -32.50 15.45
N GLY A 557 29.82 -33.62 16.01
CA GLY A 557 31.18 -33.73 16.52
C GLY A 557 32.24 -33.55 15.45
N THR A 558 32.08 -34.20 14.29
CA THR A 558 33.04 -34.05 13.18
C THR A 558 32.98 -32.66 12.56
N ILE A 559 31.80 -32.03 12.50
CA ILE A 559 31.63 -30.69 11.93
C ILE A 559 32.25 -29.63 12.86
N LEU A 560 31.93 -29.68 14.16
CA LEU A 560 32.42 -28.73 15.15
C LEU A 560 33.92 -28.88 15.46
N ASN A 561 34.53 -30.03 15.16
CA ASN A 561 35.97 -30.23 15.34
C ASN A 561 36.78 -30.11 14.04
N CYS A 562 36.13 -29.79 12.92
CA CYS A 562 36.80 -29.61 11.64
C CYS A 562 37.59 -28.30 11.62
N THR A 563 38.88 -28.38 11.34
CA THR A 563 39.71 -27.19 11.09
C THR A 563 39.66 -26.79 9.61
N ARG A 564 39.94 -25.51 9.32
CA ARG A 564 40.07 -25.03 7.94
C ARG A 564 41.03 -25.87 7.08
N ALA A 565 42.16 -26.30 7.64
CA ALA A 565 43.12 -27.14 6.92
C ALA A 565 42.55 -28.51 6.54
N GLN A 566 41.78 -29.14 7.44
CA GLN A 566 41.11 -30.41 7.17
C GLN A 566 40.00 -30.24 6.13
N LEU A 567 39.30 -29.11 6.14
CA LEU A 567 38.30 -28.79 5.12
C LEU A 567 38.96 -28.62 3.74
N GLU A 568 40.06 -27.88 3.66
CA GLU A 568 40.84 -27.70 2.43
C GLU A 568 41.38 -29.04 1.89
N GLU A 569 41.89 -29.91 2.75
CA GLU A 569 42.33 -31.26 2.37
C GLU A 569 41.19 -32.10 1.78
N ARG A 570 40.01 -32.06 2.40
CA ARG A 570 38.80 -32.73 1.89
C ARG A 570 38.37 -32.17 0.54
N THR A 571 38.38 -30.85 0.38
CA THR A 571 38.07 -30.18 -0.90
C THR A 571 39.03 -30.61 -2.00
N VAL A 572 40.33 -30.71 -1.70
CA VAL A 572 41.33 -31.22 -2.66
C VAL A 572 41.05 -32.68 -3.02
N ALA A 573 40.68 -33.51 -2.05
CA ALA A 573 40.32 -34.90 -2.31
C ALA A 573 39.08 -35.03 -3.22
N VAL A 574 38.06 -34.20 -3.01
CA VAL A 574 36.87 -34.11 -3.89
C VAL A 574 37.27 -33.66 -5.29
N GLY A 575 38.09 -32.61 -5.43
CA GLY A 575 38.56 -32.17 -6.76
C GLY A 575 39.39 -33.22 -7.51
N ARG A 576 40.16 -34.05 -6.79
CA ARG A 576 40.84 -35.22 -7.38
C ARG A 576 39.83 -36.26 -7.85
N LEU A 577 38.78 -36.53 -7.08
CA LEU A 577 37.72 -37.46 -7.47
C LEU A 577 36.98 -36.96 -8.72
N GLU A 578 36.63 -35.67 -8.79
CA GLU A 578 36.03 -35.06 -9.97
C GLU A 578 36.90 -35.23 -11.21
N SER A 579 38.20 -34.94 -11.09
CA SER A 579 39.17 -35.12 -12.19
C SER A 579 39.26 -36.58 -12.65
N HIS A 580 39.22 -37.52 -11.69
CA HIS A 580 39.24 -38.95 -11.97
C HIS A 580 37.96 -39.41 -12.70
N LEU A 581 36.80 -38.96 -12.23
CA LEU A 581 35.50 -39.24 -12.85
C LEU A 581 35.37 -38.62 -14.25
N ALA A 582 35.94 -37.43 -14.46
CA ALA A 582 35.97 -36.80 -15.79
C ALA A 582 36.81 -37.62 -16.79
N THR A 583 37.87 -38.28 -16.33
CA THR A 583 38.76 -39.09 -17.18
C THR A 583 38.21 -40.49 -17.44
N HIS A 584 37.64 -41.14 -16.42
CA HIS A 584 37.27 -42.57 -16.47
C HIS A 584 35.76 -42.82 -16.56
N GLY A 585 34.93 -41.79 -16.45
CA GLY A 585 33.47 -41.89 -16.46
C GLY A 585 32.88 -42.41 -15.15
N LYS A 586 31.58 -42.75 -15.16
CA LYS A 586 30.87 -43.27 -13.98
C LYS A 586 31.42 -44.65 -13.60
N PRO A 587 31.80 -44.91 -12.33
CA PRO A 587 32.40 -46.19 -11.93
C PRO A 587 31.54 -47.41 -12.28
N VAL A 588 30.22 -47.31 -12.14
CA VAL A 588 29.26 -48.38 -12.46
C VAL A 588 29.21 -48.70 -13.97
N ALA A 589 29.55 -47.74 -14.83
CA ALA A 589 29.61 -47.91 -16.27
C ALA A 589 31.00 -48.33 -16.77
N HIS A 590 31.99 -48.45 -15.87
CA HIS A 590 33.35 -48.79 -16.25
C HIS A 590 33.42 -50.27 -16.72
N PRO A 591 34.12 -50.59 -17.84
CA PRO A 591 34.18 -51.96 -18.36
C PRO A 591 34.73 -53.00 -17.38
N TYR A 592 35.54 -52.56 -16.43
CA TYR A 592 36.11 -53.40 -15.36
C TYR A 592 35.35 -53.28 -14.03
N HIS A 593 34.16 -52.70 -14.02
CA HIS A 593 33.35 -52.59 -12.82
C HIS A 593 33.07 -53.98 -12.23
N GLY A 594 33.43 -54.18 -10.95
CA GLY A 594 33.33 -55.48 -10.27
C GLY A 594 34.47 -56.46 -10.58
N ALA A 595 35.45 -56.09 -11.40
CA ALA A 595 36.63 -56.92 -11.61
C ALA A 595 37.56 -56.85 -10.38
N GLY A 596 37.70 -57.97 -9.67
CA GLY A 596 38.64 -58.11 -8.56
C GLY A 596 40.09 -58.39 -8.99
N VAL A 597 40.38 -58.33 -10.29
CA VAL A 597 41.70 -58.66 -10.84
C VAL A 597 42.60 -57.43 -10.77
N THR A 598 43.54 -57.44 -9.83
CA THR A 598 44.50 -56.34 -9.62
C THR A 598 45.75 -56.46 -10.50
N LEU A 599 46.04 -57.66 -11.01
CA LEU A 599 47.19 -57.94 -11.88
C LEU A 599 46.79 -58.99 -12.92
N LEU A 600 47.11 -58.76 -14.19
CA LEU A 600 46.84 -59.69 -15.29
C LEU A 600 48.15 -60.16 -15.93
N MET A 601 48.51 -61.43 -15.73
CA MET A 601 49.71 -62.00 -16.36
C MET A 601 49.43 -62.40 -17.82
N PRO A 602 50.46 -62.47 -18.70
CA PRO A 602 50.26 -62.86 -20.10
C PRO A 602 49.54 -64.22 -20.26
N SER A 603 49.83 -65.20 -19.40
CA SER A 603 49.14 -66.49 -19.37
C SER A 603 47.67 -66.40 -19.01
N ASP A 604 47.31 -65.47 -18.12
CA ASP A 604 45.91 -65.22 -17.74
C ASP A 604 45.16 -64.55 -18.89
N ARG A 605 45.83 -63.64 -19.61
CA ARG A 605 45.28 -62.98 -20.79
C ARG A 605 44.92 -64.00 -21.88
N ASP A 606 45.84 -64.91 -22.20
CA ASP A 606 45.60 -65.92 -23.24
C ASP A 606 44.44 -66.85 -22.84
N ARG A 607 44.39 -67.26 -21.57
CA ARG A 607 43.27 -68.03 -21.02
C ARG A 607 41.94 -67.28 -21.08
N LEU A 608 41.94 -66.00 -20.72
CA LEU A 608 40.73 -65.16 -20.76
C LEU A 608 40.22 -64.94 -22.19
N ILE A 609 41.12 -64.83 -23.19
CA ILE A 609 40.73 -64.72 -24.60
C ILE A 609 39.87 -65.93 -25.02
N ASP A 610 40.18 -67.12 -24.52
CA ASP A 610 39.43 -68.35 -24.81
C ASP A 610 38.17 -68.52 -23.93
N GLU A 611 38.23 -68.13 -22.65
CA GLU A 611 37.13 -68.32 -21.69
C GLU A 611 36.03 -67.25 -21.78
N LEU A 612 36.38 -66.00 -22.10
CA LEU A 612 35.42 -64.88 -22.15
C LEU A 612 34.30 -65.08 -23.19
N PRO A 613 34.57 -65.53 -24.43
CA PRO A 613 33.50 -65.77 -25.41
C PRO A 613 32.52 -66.86 -24.96
N ARG A 614 33.03 -67.89 -24.27
CA ARG A 614 32.19 -68.98 -23.73
C ARG A 614 31.32 -68.47 -22.59
N THR A 615 31.92 -67.70 -21.68
CA THR A 615 31.23 -67.09 -20.55
C THR A 615 30.15 -66.11 -21.03
N LEU A 616 30.46 -65.27 -22.02
CA LEU A 616 29.50 -64.35 -22.63
C LEU A 616 28.30 -65.11 -23.22
N LYS A 617 28.55 -66.21 -23.93
CA LYS A 617 27.49 -67.06 -24.47
C LYS A 617 26.61 -67.66 -23.36
N SER A 618 27.19 -68.12 -22.26
CA SER A 618 26.45 -68.63 -21.10
C SER A 618 25.63 -67.54 -20.40
N VAL A 619 26.18 -66.33 -20.27
CA VAL A 619 25.47 -65.17 -19.69
C VAL A 619 24.31 -64.75 -20.58
N HIS A 620 24.46 -64.70 -21.91
CA HIS A 620 23.35 -64.43 -22.82
C HIS A 620 22.25 -65.48 -22.69
N ALA A 621 22.59 -66.77 -22.70
CA ALA A 621 21.61 -67.84 -22.54
C ALA A 621 20.86 -67.78 -21.20
N LEU A 622 21.57 -67.42 -20.12
CA LEU A 622 20.97 -67.20 -18.81
C LEU A 622 20.03 -65.99 -18.81
N THR A 623 20.45 -64.87 -19.38
CA THR A 623 19.63 -63.65 -19.49
C THR A 623 18.35 -63.93 -20.28
N ASP A 624 18.45 -64.67 -21.39
CA ASP A 624 17.29 -65.08 -22.19
C ASP A 624 16.33 -65.98 -21.38
N ALA A 625 16.87 -66.95 -20.63
CA ALA A 625 16.07 -67.84 -19.78
C ALA A 625 15.38 -67.09 -18.63
N VAL A 626 16.07 -66.15 -17.97
CA VAL A 626 15.51 -65.29 -16.92
C VAL A 626 14.46 -64.36 -17.51
N GLY A 627 14.70 -63.79 -18.69
CA GLY A 627 13.72 -62.99 -19.43
C GLY A 627 12.46 -63.78 -19.73
N ALA A 628 12.58 -64.99 -20.26
CA ALA A 628 11.45 -65.86 -20.54
C ALA A 628 10.67 -66.25 -19.26
N LEU A 629 11.37 -66.52 -18.15
CA LEU A 629 10.74 -66.82 -16.87
C LEU A 629 9.98 -65.60 -16.33
N ARG A 630 10.59 -64.42 -16.41
CA ARG A 630 9.99 -63.14 -16.01
C ARG A 630 8.71 -62.86 -16.81
N ASP A 631 8.75 -63.06 -18.13
CA ASP A 631 7.60 -62.82 -19.00
C ASP A 631 6.45 -63.80 -18.69
N ARG A 632 6.76 -65.07 -18.37
CA ARG A 632 5.76 -66.06 -17.93
C ARG A 632 5.13 -65.73 -16.57
N LEU A 633 5.91 -65.15 -15.65
CA LEU A 633 5.44 -64.77 -14.31
C LEU A 633 4.79 -63.36 -14.28
N GLY A 634 4.93 -62.57 -15.35
CA GLY A 634 4.24 -61.27 -15.50
C GLY A 634 4.90 -60.07 -14.82
N PHE A 635 6.23 -60.07 -14.62
CA PHE A 635 6.96 -58.94 -14.01
C PHE A 635 7.60 -58.02 -15.08
N GLY A 636 7.39 -56.70 -15.01
CA GLY A 636 7.94 -55.73 -15.97
C GLY A 636 9.16 -54.97 -15.45
N GLY A 637 10.38 -55.36 -15.85
CA GLY A 637 11.62 -54.65 -15.49
C GLY A 637 12.91 -55.34 -15.95
N GLN A 638 14.04 -54.64 -15.97
CA GLN A 638 15.35 -55.25 -16.22
C GLN A 638 15.77 -56.16 -15.05
N ALA A 639 16.26 -57.36 -15.34
CA ALA A 639 16.66 -58.31 -14.32
C ALA A 639 18.15 -58.14 -13.99
N ASN A 640 18.46 -57.84 -12.72
CA ASN A 640 19.79 -58.08 -12.19
C ASN A 640 19.92 -59.54 -11.67
N TRP A 641 21.10 -59.94 -11.23
CA TRP A 641 21.34 -61.30 -10.72
C TRP A 641 20.47 -61.66 -9.50
N SER A 642 20.22 -60.71 -8.60
CA SER A 642 19.31 -60.93 -7.46
C SER A 642 17.88 -61.17 -7.92
N ASP A 643 17.41 -60.41 -8.91
CA ASP A 643 16.07 -60.58 -9.48
C ASP A 643 15.92 -61.94 -10.15
N ALA A 644 16.95 -62.40 -10.87
CA ALA A 644 16.98 -63.74 -11.46
C ALA A 644 16.83 -64.84 -10.39
N GLN A 645 17.55 -64.72 -9.27
CA GLN A 645 17.43 -65.68 -8.15
C GLN A 645 16.05 -65.66 -7.51
N ARG A 646 15.47 -64.47 -7.30
CA ARG A 646 14.12 -64.32 -6.74
C ARG A 646 13.06 -64.89 -7.68
N LEU A 647 13.13 -64.59 -8.98
CA LEU A 647 12.23 -65.15 -9.99
C LEU A 647 12.31 -66.68 -10.02
N ALA A 648 13.52 -67.23 -9.95
CA ALA A 648 13.70 -68.68 -9.88
C ALA A 648 13.10 -69.29 -8.59
N ALA A 649 13.25 -68.63 -7.45
CA ALA A 649 12.63 -69.07 -6.19
C ALA A 649 11.10 -68.99 -6.25
N MET A 650 10.55 -67.90 -6.77
CA MET A 650 9.10 -67.72 -6.96
C MET A 650 8.52 -68.77 -7.91
N ALA A 651 9.23 -69.09 -8.99
CA ALA A 651 8.83 -70.15 -9.91
C ALA A 651 8.73 -71.51 -9.21
N ARG A 652 9.70 -71.84 -8.34
CA ARG A 652 9.64 -73.07 -7.53
C ARG A 652 8.49 -73.03 -6.53
N TYR A 653 8.26 -71.91 -5.86
CA TYR A 653 7.10 -71.76 -4.96
C TYR A 653 5.77 -71.94 -5.69
N ALA A 654 5.66 -71.44 -6.93
CA ALA A 654 4.48 -71.64 -7.75
C ALA A 654 4.31 -73.10 -8.20
N GLU A 655 5.42 -73.82 -8.45
CA GLU A 655 5.41 -75.25 -8.80
C GLU A 655 5.04 -76.14 -7.59
N GLU A 656 5.47 -75.76 -6.40
CA GLU A 656 5.20 -76.47 -5.13
C GLU A 656 3.88 -76.07 -4.46
N ALA A 657 3.15 -75.08 -5.01
CA ALA A 657 1.92 -74.59 -4.41
C ALA A 657 0.83 -75.68 -4.36
N PRO A 658 0.12 -75.86 -3.22
CA PRO A 658 -0.99 -76.79 -3.12
C PRO A 658 -2.14 -76.36 -4.04
N ASP A 659 -3.13 -77.23 -4.25
CA ASP A 659 -4.31 -76.88 -5.04
C ASP A 659 -5.12 -75.76 -4.36
N LEU A 660 -4.99 -74.53 -4.87
CA LEU A 660 -5.64 -73.34 -4.32
C LEU A 660 -7.08 -73.16 -4.83
N ARG A 661 -7.64 -74.12 -5.58
CA ARG A 661 -9.02 -74.05 -6.06
C ARG A 661 -10.01 -74.04 -4.89
N GLY A 662 -10.85 -73.00 -4.85
CA GLY A 662 -11.83 -72.79 -3.77
C GLY A 662 -11.34 -71.88 -2.64
N ILE A 663 -10.08 -71.46 -2.64
CA ILE A 663 -9.54 -70.48 -1.67
C ILE A 663 -9.67 -69.07 -2.23
N HIS A 664 -10.28 -68.16 -1.48
CA HIS A 664 -10.38 -66.74 -1.84
C HIS A 664 -9.05 -66.02 -1.56
N LEU A 665 -8.09 -66.15 -2.47
CA LEU A 665 -6.74 -65.57 -2.38
C LEU A 665 -6.71 -64.03 -2.35
N ARG A 666 -7.83 -63.36 -2.63
CA ARG A 666 -7.97 -61.90 -2.62
C ARG A 666 -8.80 -61.38 -1.44
N SER A 667 -9.11 -62.21 -0.45
CA SER A 667 -9.82 -61.73 0.74
C SER A 667 -8.92 -60.76 1.52
N ARG A 668 -9.48 -59.64 1.99
CA ARG A 668 -8.76 -58.72 2.88
C ARG A 668 -8.48 -59.30 4.26
N SER A 669 -9.19 -60.36 4.64
CA SER A 669 -8.98 -61.08 5.90
C SER A 669 -7.54 -61.62 6.04
N TRP A 670 -6.84 -61.88 4.92
CA TRP A 670 -5.42 -62.28 4.95
C TRP A 670 -4.48 -61.17 5.44
N GLU A 671 -4.90 -59.90 5.38
CA GLU A 671 -4.12 -58.74 5.83
C GLU A 671 -4.65 -58.17 7.15
N GLU A 672 -5.97 -58.14 7.33
CA GLU A 672 -6.63 -57.50 8.49
C GLU A 672 -6.65 -58.41 9.72
N ASP A 673 -6.69 -59.73 9.55
CA ASP A 673 -6.88 -60.69 10.65
C ASP A 673 -5.63 -61.57 10.89
N ILE A 674 -4.43 -61.10 10.54
CA ILE A 674 -3.15 -61.84 10.69
C ILE A 674 -2.99 -62.43 12.11
N PRO A 675 -3.22 -61.68 13.22
CA PRO A 675 -3.06 -62.24 14.56
C PRO A 675 -4.04 -63.38 14.85
N VAL A 676 -5.26 -63.30 14.33
CA VAL A 676 -6.31 -64.32 14.51
C VAL A 676 -5.97 -65.57 13.69
N LEU A 677 -5.45 -65.39 12.48
CA LEU A 677 -5.00 -66.48 11.62
C LEU A 677 -3.77 -67.20 12.18
N ASP A 678 -2.80 -66.48 12.73
CA ASP A 678 -1.64 -67.08 13.40
C ASP A 678 -2.08 -67.90 14.62
N GLU A 679 -2.98 -67.37 15.44
CA GLU A 679 -3.55 -68.07 16.59
C GLU A 679 -4.36 -69.31 16.17
N LEU A 680 -5.13 -69.24 15.07
CA LEU A 680 -5.86 -70.37 14.51
C LEU A 680 -4.92 -71.46 13.98
N LEU A 681 -3.82 -71.08 13.32
CA LEU A 681 -2.80 -71.99 12.82
C LEU A 681 -2.05 -72.68 13.96
N GLU A 682 -1.73 -71.96 15.03
CA GLU A 682 -1.10 -72.51 16.22
C GLU A 682 -2.05 -73.48 16.94
N THR A 683 -3.31 -73.08 17.15
CA THR A 683 -4.36 -73.94 17.72
C THR A 683 -4.57 -75.22 16.89
N GLY A 684 -4.57 -75.10 15.55
CA GLY A 684 -4.69 -76.22 14.61
C GLY A 684 -3.50 -77.17 14.65
N ARG A 685 -2.28 -76.64 14.82
CA ARG A 685 -1.06 -77.45 15.01
C ARG A 685 -1.12 -78.20 16.32
N ASP A 686 -1.49 -77.55 17.41
CA ASP A 686 -1.61 -78.18 18.73
C ASP A 686 -2.68 -79.27 18.72
N HIS A 687 -3.82 -79.02 18.07
CA HIS A 687 -4.88 -80.01 17.88
C HIS A 687 -4.39 -81.25 17.13
N SER A 688 -3.67 -81.05 16.02
CA SER A 688 -3.07 -82.17 15.28
C SER A 688 -1.99 -82.89 16.07
N ALA A 689 -1.17 -82.16 16.83
CA ALA A 689 -0.08 -82.73 17.63
C ALA A 689 -0.61 -83.64 18.74
N VAL A 690 -1.65 -83.21 19.47
CA VAL A 690 -2.31 -84.02 20.52
C VAL A 690 -2.88 -85.31 19.93
N LYS A 691 -3.51 -85.24 18.75
CA LYS A 691 -4.02 -86.44 18.06
C LYS A 691 -2.91 -87.37 17.62
N ALA A 692 -1.85 -86.86 17.00
CA ALA A 692 -0.72 -87.65 16.53
C ALA A 692 0.01 -88.34 17.69
N GLN A 693 0.22 -87.63 18.81
CA GLN A 693 0.88 -88.17 20.00
C GLN A 693 0.13 -89.38 20.58
N HIS A 694 -1.20 -89.37 20.52
CA HIS A 694 -2.04 -90.42 21.10
C HIS A 694 -2.70 -91.35 20.07
N GLU A 695 -2.35 -91.23 18.79
CA GLU A 695 -2.92 -92.03 17.70
C GLU A 695 -2.69 -93.52 17.90
N THR A 696 -1.54 -93.91 18.47
CA THR A 696 -1.20 -95.31 18.75
C THR A 696 -1.85 -95.86 20.02
N THR A 697 -2.31 -94.97 20.92
CA THR A 697 -2.82 -95.35 22.26
C THR A 697 -4.36 -95.30 22.32
N LEU A 698 -5.00 -94.30 21.73
CA LEU A 698 -6.46 -94.10 21.76
C LEU A 698 -7.13 -94.60 20.47
N ILE A 699 -8.37 -95.06 20.58
CA ILE A 699 -9.22 -95.33 19.41
C ILE A 699 -9.77 -94.02 18.83
N PRO A 700 -10.10 -93.94 17.53
CA PRO A 700 -10.68 -92.73 16.94
C PRO A 700 -11.93 -92.22 17.67
N GLU A 701 -12.74 -93.12 18.22
CA GLU A 701 -13.96 -92.85 18.98
C GLU A 701 -13.72 -92.32 20.40
N ALA A 702 -12.46 -92.26 20.85
CA ALA A 702 -12.10 -91.64 22.12
C ALA A 702 -12.23 -90.12 22.07
N TRP A 703 -11.97 -89.52 20.91
CA TRP A 703 -12.08 -88.07 20.69
C TRP A 703 -13.55 -87.64 20.67
N GLY A 704 -13.88 -86.59 21.42
CA GLY A 704 -15.27 -86.12 21.59
C GLY A 704 -16.10 -86.88 22.63
N ARG A 705 -15.51 -87.85 23.36
CA ARG A 705 -16.15 -88.50 24.51
C ARG A 705 -16.04 -87.62 25.76
N ASP A 706 -17.14 -87.43 26.50
CA ASP A 706 -17.08 -86.75 27.80
C ASP A 706 -16.47 -87.69 28.85
N VAL A 707 -15.26 -87.34 29.30
CA VAL A 707 -14.49 -88.09 30.29
C VAL A 707 -14.36 -87.34 31.64
N LEU A 708 -15.13 -86.26 31.85
CA LEU A 708 -15.00 -85.38 33.03
C LEU A 708 -15.27 -86.13 34.34
N ILE A 709 -16.29 -86.99 34.36
CA ILE A 709 -16.66 -87.80 35.54
C ILE A 709 -15.61 -88.88 35.81
N ALA A 710 -15.09 -89.50 34.76
CA ALA A 710 -14.01 -90.46 34.90
C ALA A 710 -12.72 -89.80 35.41
N ARG A 711 -12.42 -88.59 34.93
CA ARG A 711 -11.29 -87.77 35.38
C ARG A 711 -11.41 -87.40 36.86
N SER A 712 -12.56 -86.91 37.32
CA SER A 712 -12.76 -86.52 38.73
C SER A 712 -12.56 -87.70 39.67
N ALA A 713 -13.09 -88.88 39.33
CA ALA A 713 -12.89 -90.10 40.10
C ALA A 713 -11.42 -90.60 40.08
N LEU A 714 -10.67 -90.39 38.98
CA LEU A 714 -9.25 -90.71 38.91
C LEU A 714 -8.41 -89.76 39.78
N VAL A 715 -8.74 -88.47 39.82
CA VAL A 715 -8.06 -87.48 40.69
C VAL A 715 -8.34 -87.73 42.16
N GLU A 716 -9.60 -87.90 42.55
CA GLU A 716 -10.00 -88.00 43.96
C GLU A 716 -9.52 -89.30 44.64
N HIS A 717 -9.33 -90.36 43.85
CA HIS A 717 -9.07 -91.69 44.39
C HIS A 717 -7.78 -92.34 43.87
N GLY A 718 -7.14 -91.82 42.82
CA GLY A 718 -6.00 -92.45 42.14
C GLY A 718 -4.73 -92.61 42.99
N GLU A 719 -4.52 -91.73 43.96
CA GLU A 719 -3.36 -91.75 44.87
C GLU A 719 -3.58 -92.57 46.15
N LYS A 720 -4.83 -92.98 46.44
CA LYS A 720 -5.16 -93.72 47.66
C LYS A 720 -4.66 -95.17 47.56
N TRP A 721 -3.99 -95.67 48.60
CA TRP A 721 -3.44 -97.04 48.61
C TRP A 721 -4.53 -98.13 48.51
N TYR A 722 -5.77 -97.82 48.92
CA TYR A 722 -6.94 -98.71 48.87
C TYR A 722 -7.89 -98.47 47.68
N LYS A 723 -7.44 -97.72 46.65
CA LYS A 723 -8.24 -97.33 45.47
C LYS A 723 -9.00 -98.45 44.77
N PHE A 724 -8.47 -99.69 44.81
CA PHE A 724 -9.09 -100.86 44.19
C PHE A 724 -10.42 -101.30 44.82
N ILE A 725 -10.72 -100.83 46.04
CA ILE A 725 -11.98 -101.15 46.74
C ILE A 725 -13.07 -100.11 46.37
N ILE A 726 -12.68 -98.90 45.94
CA ILE A 726 -13.60 -97.82 45.61
C ILE A 726 -14.29 -98.11 44.27
N GLY A 727 -15.63 -98.15 44.28
CA GLY A 727 -16.44 -98.49 43.10
C GLY A 727 -16.31 -97.47 41.96
N ASP A 728 -16.21 -96.18 42.31
CA ASP A 728 -16.13 -95.08 41.35
C ASP A 728 -14.80 -95.06 40.61
N TYR A 729 -13.69 -95.30 41.33
CA TYR A 729 -12.37 -95.48 40.72
C TYR A 729 -12.32 -96.67 39.75
N ARG A 730 -12.95 -97.81 40.10
CA ARG A 730 -13.01 -98.99 39.23
C ARG A 730 -13.83 -98.73 37.96
N ARG A 731 -14.94 -98.01 38.06
CA ARG A 731 -15.74 -97.59 36.90
C ARG A 731 -14.95 -96.65 35.98
N ALA A 732 -14.39 -95.58 36.52
CA ALA A 732 -13.57 -94.63 35.77
C ALA A 732 -12.36 -95.28 35.09
N ARG A 733 -11.65 -96.16 35.81
CA ARG A 733 -10.52 -96.92 35.24
C ARG A 733 -10.94 -97.82 34.09
N THR A 734 -12.12 -98.44 34.17
CA THR A 734 -12.61 -99.32 33.10
C THR A 734 -13.03 -98.51 31.87
N GLU A 735 -13.69 -97.38 32.09
CA GLU A 735 -14.13 -96.46 31.04
C GLU A 735 -12.96 -95.89 30.23
N ILE A 736 -11.93 -95.34 30.88
CA ILE A 736 -10.77 -94.78 30.16
C ILE A 736 -9.96 -95.85 29.44
N ARG A 737 -9.84 -97.05 30.03
CA ARG A 737 -9.15 -98.17 29.37
C ARG A 737 -9.92 -98.72 28.18
N ALA A 738 -11.24 -98.58 28.13
CA ALA A 738 -12.05 -98.95 26.97
C ALA A 738 -11.86 -98.01 25.77
N LEU A 739 -11.39 -96.78 26.01
CA LEU A 739 -11.04 -95.80 24.97
C LEU A 739 -9.62 -96.00 24.40
N CYS A 740 -8.86 -96.96 24.93
CA CYS A 740 -7.52 -97.28 24.46
C CYS A 740 -7.56 -98.41 23.42
N LYS A 741 -6.63 -98.40 22.45
CA LYS A 741 -6.37 -99.53 21.56
C LYS A 741 -5.94 -100.76 22.36
N ALA A 742 -6.30 -101.95 21.87
CA ALA A 742 -6.05 -103.21 22.57
C ALA A 742 -4.55 -103.37 22.93
N GLY A 743 -4.28 -103.68 24.21
CA GLY A 743 -2.91 -103.85 24.72
C GLY A 743 -2.15 -102.56 25.07
N GLN A 744 -2.68 -101.38 24.72
CA GLN A 744 -2.04 -100.09 24.95
C GLN A 744 -2.59 -99.33 26.17
N ALA A 745 -3.51 -99.93 26.92
CA ALA A 745 -4.20 -99.29 28.04
C ALA A 745 -3.29 -99.22 29.30
N PRO A 746 -2.92 -98.02 29.79
CA PRO A 746 -2.02 -97.85 30.93
C PRO A 746 -2.53 -98.53 32.20
N LYS A 747 -1.59 -98.94 33.06
CA LYS A 747 -1.92 -99.54 34.37
C LYS A 747 -1.93 -98.50 35.49
N GLU A 748 -1.12 -97.45 35.36
CA GLU A 748 -0.96 -96.42 36.38
C GLU A 748 -2.11 -95.38 36.31
N PRO A 749 -2.63 -94.92 37.47
CA PRO A 749 -3.66 -93.89 37.51
C PRO A 749 -3.21 -92.56 36.90
N THR A 750 -1.93 -92.21 37.06
CA THR A 750 -1.31 -90.99 36.53
C THR A 750 -1.30 -90.97 35.01
N GLU A 751 -1.01 -92.09 34.36
CA GLU A 751 -1.06 -92.20 32.89
C GLU A 751 -2.49 -92.23 32.35
N LEU A 752 -3.43 -92.85 33.08
CA LEU A 752 -4.85 -92.78 32.72
C LEU A 752 -5.39 -91.34 32.83
N LEU A 753 -4.93 -90.58 33.82
CA LEU A 753 -5.27 -89.17 33.97
C LEU A 753 -4.73 -88.35 32.77
N LYS A 754 -3.48 -88.58 32.35
CA LYS A 754 -2.92 -87.93 31.15
C LYS A 754 -3.73 -88.20 29.89
N LEU A 755 -4.24 -89.42 29.71
CA LEU A 755 -5.13 -89.74 28.58
C LEU A 755 -6.47 -89.00 28.68
N THR A 756 -7.05 -88.86 29.88
CA THR A 756 -8.26 -88.03 30.04
C THR A 756 -8.00 -86.55 29.77
N ASP A 757 -6.86 -86.02 30.21
CA ASP A 757 -6.46 -84.63 29.93
C ASP A 757 -6.25 -84.42 28.42
N ALA A 758 -5.66 -85.39 27.72
CA ALA A 758 -5.47 -85.32 26.26
C ALA A 758 -6.80 -85.30 25.48
N ILE A 759 -7.76 -86.15 25.86
CA ILE A 759 -9.11 -86.17 25.26
C ILE A 759 -9.83 -84.84 25.50
N MET A 760 -9.73 -84.29 26.72
CA MET A 760 -10.33 -83.00 27.05
C MET A 760 -9.61 -81.83 26.37
N SER A 761 -8.28 -81.87 26.21
CA SER A 761 -7.52 -80.83 25.52
C SER A 761 -7.85 -80.82 24.02
N GLU A 762 -7.99 -81.99 23.38
CA GLU A 762 -8.43 -82.08 21.99
C GLU A 762 -9.82 -81.48 21.81
N ALA A 763 -10.78 -81.79 22.70
CA ALA A 763 -12.13 -81.25 22.64
C ALA A 763 -12.13 -79.72 22.81
N ARG A 764 -11.28 -79.17 23.70
CA ARG A 764 -11.12 -77.73 23.88
C ARG A 764 -10.52 -77.06 22.64
N LEU A 765 -9.40 -77.59 22.12
CA LEU A 765 -8.73 -77.06 20.94
C LEU A 765 -9.65 -77.12 19.71
N LYS A 766 -10.42 -78.20 19.56
CA LYS A 766 -11.40 -78.33 18.49
C LYS A 766 -12.48 -77.25 18.55
N LYS A 767 -13.00 -76.99 19.76
CA LYS A 767 -14.01 -75.93 19.98
C LYS A 767 -13.42 -74.55 19.67
N GLU A 768 -12.19 -74.31 20.07
CA GLU A 768 -11.47 -73.06 19.80
C GLU A 768 -11.22 -72.84 18.30
N ILE A 769 -10.94 -73.91 17.55
CA ILE A 769 -10.86 -73.86 16.08
C ILE A 769 -12.24 -73.54 15.48
N GLU A 770 -13.31 -74.18 15.93
CA GLU A 770 -14.68 -73.93 15.42
C GLU A 770 -15.17 -72.50 15.74
N GLU A 771 -14.80 -71.93 16.88
CA GLU A 771 -15.17 -70.57 17.29
C GLU A 771 -14.36 -69.47 16.56
N LYS A 772 -13.11 -69.77 16.19
CA LYS A 772 -12.20 -68.84 15.51
C LYS A 772 -12.17 -69.00 13.98
N GLN A 773 -12.91 -69.95 13.43
CA GLN A 773 -13.01 -70.14 11.98
C GLN A 773 -13.86 -69.00 11.39
N PRO A 774 -13.30 -68.18 10.48
CA PRO A 774 -14.00 -67.03 9.89
C PRO A 774 -15.15 -67.41 8.95
#